data_AF-A0A367FJ03-F1
#
_entry.id   AF-A0A367FJ03-F1
#
_cell.length_a   1.000
_cell.length_b   1.000
_cell.length_c   1.000
_cell.angle_alpha   90.00
_cell.angle_beta   90.00
_cell.angle_gamma   90.00
#
_symmetry.space_group_name_H-M   'P 1'
#
loop_
_entity.id
_entity.type
_entity.pdbx_description
1 polymer ?
#
loop_
_entity_poly.entity_id
_entity_poly.type
_entity_poly.pdbx_seq_one_letter_code
_entity_poly.pdbx_strand_id
1 'polypeptide(L)'
;MLNLFSKFVVPGVDHVEIFQDDEDELQFWMLPGKPSPAMTDDGVPSISMMLFARDMSLMASAAEQLPRGEQEGGLLSMTLEVRVGQEDQAKIIDYIEATIMNGGLMASMHEGTVVYRRRTGASGTPRLSYPTWVDGTVKFAMLPSAGPTFLKGYEGSDKPSLTGSNLASFTMLLGQEGARLLRESLKSGVSPGGVYYSLRYQARLPNIHISITGNSEDVYNELKEHTTVTETHNGHPVRIYPQVSSLQELQTKVASLHVTYDRVDFPAMTGQDQAVADEAAKRLENLVLDIAQGYLKDRFFTPGFTPDLNKDKLGTDPLQNFKPAGTPVIGGNQLWLKDFTQSMKGTIDFTLDGRLSQPVNVQPNAKLFDMIDPAVLQARTVEADLNTPIFHRLDVPVRVTAEFEKDPIHTVQVHLDYRQTDDRPGHNETKTRSETFDFTTGREVYYFRTTMAKAADGTPKDTFTYSSTLHYRASQSEVHVPPVETRLKSLVIGYDSLSCVQVTCITGKIPWDVVERADVKLRYPGLNSPSATETVTLTSGKSEGSWFTYTNGDPSREYERQFVFTLLDGSRMELEPQRSTTARLVVDAPFDDTLTVTFTPQGAFPPISSIVLSVRYSDPANDYEVDTVHVFEAHDDPWVWKVRLRDPDLQEYRYKVDVAYADGAVDLGEWQTSGDTAKFVGEVTGATLTVEVQPALLDMTRWRLVVVRLRHTDPGTGRVTEKTFQYTAATPLTSEPWTVPLRDATAKGYTYEIHGYGVDGVKKVVGPVSTEDILLVVEL
;
A
#
# COMPACT_ATOMS: atom_id res chain seq x y z
N MET A 1 -17.39 58.41 34.51
CA MET A 1 -17.67 57.48 33.38
C MET A 1 -16.73 57.82 32.22
N LEU A 2 -16.43 56.89 31.30
CA LEU A 2 -15.57 57.17 30.16
C LEU A 2 -16.10 58.35 29.33
N ASN A 3 -15.29 59.39 29.15
CA ASN A 3 -15.61 60.54 28.29
C ASN A 3 -15.25 60.20 26.84
N LEU A 4 -16.23 60.24 25.94
CA LEU A 4 -16.04 59.84 24.54
C LEU A 4 -15.00 60.69 23.79
N PHE A 5 -14.79 61.93 24.22
CA PHE A 5 -13.96 62.90 23.49
C PHE A 5 -12.54 63.05 24.03
N SER A 6 -12.19 62.39 25.15
CA SER A 6 -10.84 62.45 25.75
C SER A 6 -9.92 61.31 25.28
N LYS A 7 -10.08 60.88 24.03
CA LYS A 7 -9.33 59.75 23.44
C LYS A 7 -7.89 60.14 23.09
N PHE A 8 -6.94 59.31 23.51
CA PHE A 8 -5.56 59.37 23.05
C PHE A 8 -4.91 57.99 23.02
N VAL A 9 -3.72 57.91 22.42
CA VAL A 9 -2.85 56.73 22.41
C VAL A 9 -1.49 57.12 22.97
N VAL A 10 -0.79 56.16 23.58
CA VAL A 10 0.54 56.37 24.16
C VAL A 10 1.60 55.84 23.21
N PRO A 11 2.63 56.63 22.83
CA PRO A 11 3.69 56.17 21.93
C PRO A 11 4.36 54.89 22.44
N GLY A 12 4.44 53.87 21.58
CA GLY A 12 4.98 52.56 21.93
C GLY A 12 3.99 51.61 22.61
N VAL A 13 2.76 52.08 22.85
CA VAL A 13 1.60 51.30 23.31
C VAL A 13 0.40 51.61 22.39
N ASP A 14 0.67 51.78 21.10
CA ASP A 14 -0.30 52.29 20.10
C ASP A 14 -1.51 51.36 19.90
N HIS A 15 -1.42 50.13 20.39
CA HIS A 15 -2.48 49.13 20.34
C HIS A 15 -3.51 49.29 21.49
N VAL A 16 -3.38 50.28 22.36
CA VAL A 16 -4.33 50.56 23.45
C VAL A 16 -4.88 51.97 23.31
N GLU A 17 -6.20 52.08 23.22
CA GLU A 17 -6.88 53.38 23.28
C GLU A 17 -7.14 53.77 24.74
N ILE A 18 -6.79 54.99 25.11
CA ILE A 18 -6.98 55.52 26.46
C ILE A 18 -7.99 56.66 26.42
N PHE A 19 -8.91 56.65 27.38
CA PHE A 19 -9.90 57.70 27.56
C PHE A 19 -9.84 58.20 29.01
N GLN A 20 -9.91 59.51 29.22
CA GLN A 20 -10.06 60.05 30.57
C GLN A 20 -11.52 59.94 31.04
N ASP A 21 -11.73 59.79 32.35
CA ASP A 21 -13.06 59.91 32.96
C ASP A 21 -13.61 61.34 32.86
N ASP A 22 -14.94 61.47 32.82
CA ASP A 22 -15.63 62.76 32.71
C ASP A 22 -15.74 63.54 34.03
N GLU A 23 -15.72 62.84 35.18
CA GLU A 23 -15.89 63.43 36.51
C GLU A 23 -14.61 63.33 37.35
N ASP A 24 -13.86 62.24 37.20
CA ASP A 24 -12.64 61.99 37.96
C ASP A 24 -11.38 62.21 37.12
N GLU A 25 -10.76 63.36 37.35
CA GLU A 25 -9.56 63.83 36.69
C GLU A 25 -8.32 62.91 36.81
N LEU A 26 -8.32 61.96 37.76
CA LEU A 26 -7.26 60.96 37.95
C LEU A 26 -7.61 59.58 37.37
N GLN A 27 -8.84 59.37 36.89
CA GLN A 27 -9.30 58.09 36.38
C GLN A 27 -9.19 58.02 34.84
N PHE A 28 -8.63 56.92 34.35
CA PHE A 28 -8.44 56.64 32.93
C PHE A 28 -8.93 55.24 32.60
N TRP A 29 -9.46 55.09 31.39
CA TRP A 29 -10.10 53.89 30.89
C TRP A 29 -9.31 53.33 29.71
N MET A 30 -8.95 52.06 29.77
CA MET A 30 -8.16 51.36 28.77
C MET A 30 -9.05 50.52 27.86
N LEU A 31 -8.81 50.61 26.55
CA LEU A 31 -9.41 49.75 25.54
C LEU A 31 -8.30 49.08 24.70
N PRO A 32 -7.95 47.82 25.01
CA PRO A 32 -6.96 47.07 24.26
C PRO A 32 -7.48 46.73 22.87
N GLY A 33 -6.63 46.92 21.86
CA GLY A 33 -6.92 46.60 20.46
C GLY A 33 -6.62 45.16 20.06
N LYS A 34 -6.06 44.33 20.96
CA LYS A 34 -5.71 42.93 20.69
C LYS A 34 -5.98 42.05 21.93
N PRO A 35 -6.51 40.83 21.76
CA PRO A 35 -6.61 39.85 22.85
C PRO A 35 -5.26 39.19 23.13
N SER A 36 -5.09 38.68 24.34
CA SER A 36 -3.94 37.90 24.81
C SER A 36 -4.38 36.64 25.53
N PRO A 37 -3.54 35.60 25.63
CA PRO A 37 -3.81 34.47 26.52
C PRO A 37 -3.90 34.96 27.98
N ALA A 38 -4.88 34.44 28.72
CA ALA A 38 -4.94 34.68 30.16
C ALA A 38 -3.77 33.98 30.85
N MET A 39 -3.16 34.62 31.84
CA MET A 39 -2.06 34.01 32.60
C MET A 39 -2.61 33.23 33.80
N THR A 40 -2.01 32.08 34.10
CA THR A 40 -2.22 31.36 35.36
C THR A 40 -1.54 32.09 36.53
N ASP A 41 -1.86 31.69 37.76
CA ASP A 41 -1.22 32.25 38.97
C ASP A 41 0.31 32.08 38.96
N ASP A 42 0.82 31.07 38.27
CA ASP A 42 2.24 30.78 38.08
C ASP A 42 2.89 31.56 36.92
N GLY A 43 2.15 32.47 36.27
CA GLY A 43 2.64 33.30 35.17
C GLY A 43 2.76 32.58 33.83
N VAL A 44 2.13 31.41 33.68
CA VAL A 44 2.15 30.63 32.43
C VAL A 44 0.89 30.96 31.60
N PRO A 45 0.97 31.14 30.28
CA PRO A 45 -0.22 31.29 29.44
C PRO A 45 -1.18 30.10 29.62
N SER A 46 -2.47 30.39 29.81
CA SER A 46 -3.56 29.41 29.94
C SER A 46 -3.90 28.80 28.57
N ILE A 47 -2.92 28.14 27.97
CA ILE A 47 -3.03 27.40 26.72
C ILE A 47 -2.39 26.03 26.96
N SER A 48 -3.15 24.97 26.70
CA SER A 48 -2.67 23.60 26.77
C SER A 48 -3.05 22.84 25.52
N MET A 49 -2.11 22.04 25.02
CA MET A 49 -2.34 21.13 23.90
C MET A 49 -1.93 19.73 24.33
N MET A 50 -2.90 18.85 24.44
CA MET A 50 -2.68 17.42 24.67
C MET A 50 -2.70 16.71 23.33
N LEU A 51 -1.64 15.97 23.03
CA LEU A 51 -1.57 15.09 21.87
C LEU A 51 -1.70 13.66 22.33
N PHE A 52 -2.51 12.85 21.64
CA PHE A 52 -2.72 11.46 22.01
C PHE A 52 -2.72 10.54 20.80
N ALA A 53 -2.23 9.31 21.00
CA ALA A 53 -2.40 8.20 20.08
C ALA A 53 -3.64 7.39 20.50
N ARG A 54 -4.36 6.82 19.53
CA ARG A 54 -5.42 5.87 19.82
C ARG A 54 -4.81 4.51 20.14
N ASP A 55 -5.43 3.79 21.05
CA ASP A 55 -5.07 2.41 21.32
C ASP A 55 -5.44 1.53 20.11
N MET A 56 -4.42 0.96 19.49
CA MET A 56 -4.56 0.12 18.30
C MET A 56 -5.29 -1.19 18.58
N SER A 57 -5.19 -1.70 19.81
CA SER A 57 -5.86 -2.94 20.21
C SER A 57 -7.39 -2.78 20.29
N LEU A 58 -7.87 -1.55 20.50
CA LEU A 58 -9.28 -1.20 20.43
C LEU A 58 -9.77 -0.95 18.99
N MET A 59 -8.85 -0.78 18.03
CA MET A 59 -9.19 -0.51 16.62
C MET A 59 -9.28 -1.77 15.77
N ALA A 60 -8.46 -2.77 16.05
CA ALA A 60 -8.49 -4.09 15.41
C ALA A 60 -7.82 -5.13 16.31
N SER A 61 -8.29 -6.37 16.25
CA SER A 61 -7.60 -7.49 16.89
C SER A 61 -6.23 -7.74 16.25
N ALA A 62 -5.38 -8.56 16.91
CA ALA A 62 -4.09 -8.95 16.34
C ALA A 62 -4.22 -9.78 15.04
N ALA A 63 -5.39 -10.36 14.75
CA ALA A 63 -5.63 -11.16 13.54
C ALA A 63 -6.18 -10.32 12.36
N GLU A 64 -6.49 -9.04 12.59
CA GLU A 64 -7.15 -8.18 11.60
C GLU A 64 -6.24 -7.00 11.27
N GLN A 65 -6.20 -6.58 10.01
CA GLN A 65 -5.50 -5.37 9.61
C GLN A 65 -6.18 -4.13 10.24
N LEU A 66 -5.40 -3.12 10.63
CA LEU A 66 -5.98 -1.87 11.10
C LEU A 66 -6.91 -1.24 10.05
N PRO A 67 -8.12 -0.80 10.43
CA PRO A 67 -9.00 -0.11 9.52
C PRO A 67 -8.39 1.23 9.07
N ARG A 68 -8.80 1.71 7.90
CA ARG A 68 -8.52 3.08 7.49
C ARG A 68 -9.19 4.04 8.46
N GLY A 69 -8.44 4.96 9.04
CA GLY A 69 -8.97 5.94 9.97
C GLY A 69 -7.88 6.68 10.73
N GLU A 70 -8.31 7.67 11.49
CA GLU A 70 -7.42 8.47 12.34
C GLU A 70 -6.90 7.64 13.51
N GLN A 71 -5.59 7.73 13.72
CA GLN A 71 -4.84 6.94 14.71
C GLN A 71 -4.22 7.82 15.81
N GLU A 72 -4.31 9.14 15.65
CA GLU A 72 -3.89 10.13 16.63
C GLU A 72 -4.81 11.35 16.55
N GLY A 73 -4.78 12.17 17.59
CA GLY A 73 -5.57 13.38 17.68
C GLY A 73 -4.99 14.33 18.72
N GLY A 74 -5.74 15.40 18.98
CA GLY A 74 -5.34 16.36 19.99
C GLY A 74 -6.52 17.03 20.68
N LEU A 75 -6.28 17.54 21.88
CA LEU A 75 -7.20 18.38 22.61
C LEU A 75 -6.49 19.70 22.89
N LEU A 76 -7.05 20.80 22.37
CA LEU A 76 -6.57 22.15 22.64
C LEU A 76 -7.52 22.81 23.63
N SER A 77 -6.99 23.38 24.69
CA SER A 77 -7.73 24.23 25.60
C SER A 77 -7.01 25.56 25.75
N MET A 78 -7.76 26.66 25.67
CA MET A 78 -7.22 28.00 25.86
C MET A 78 -8.20 28.91 26.57
N THR A 79 -7.68 29.83 27.39
CA THR A 79 -8.43 30.95 27.94
C THR A 79 -7.75 32.24 27.49
N LEU A 80 -8.57 33.16 26.98
CA LEU A 80 -8.14 34.43 26.42
C LEU A 80 -8.75 35.58 27.21
N GLU A 81 -8.06 36.70 27.21
CA GLU A 81 -8.50 37.94 27.82
C GLU A 81 -8.12 39.15 26.94
N VAL A 82 -8.81 40.25 27.15
CA VAL A 82 -8.56 41.57 26.58
C VAL A 82 -7.97 42.42 27.70
N ARG A 83 -6.66 42.27 27.92
CA ARG A 83 -5.92 42.90 29.03
C ARG A 83 -4.71 43.67 28.52
N VAL A 84 -4.43 44.83 29.13
CA VAL A 84 -3.16 45.55 28.96
C VAL A 84 -2.11 44.95 29.92
N GLY A 85 -0.94 44.58 29.40
CA GLY A 85 0.17 44.06 30.20
C GLY A 85 0.69 45.07 31.22
N GLN A 86 1.29 44.60 32.32
CA GLN A 86 1.78 45.49 33.39
C GLN A 86 2.85 46.48 32.91
N GLU A 87 3.74 46.04 32.01
CA GLU A 87 4.78 46.91 31.42
C GLU A 87 4.15 48.06 30.63
N ASP A 88 3.13 47.76 29.82
CA ASP A 88 2.43 48.77 29.03
C ASP A 88 1.57 49.69 29.91
N GLN A 89 0.96 49.16 30.97
CA GLN A 89 0.29 49.99 31.99
C GLN A 89 1.25 50.98 32.65
N ALA A 90 2.49 50.55 32.96
CA ALA A 90 3.51 51.45 33.52
C ALA A 90 3.88 52.56 32.53
N LYS A 91 4.12 52.22 31.26
CA LYS A 91 4.36 53.23 30.19
C LYS A 91 3.20 54.21 30.04
N ILE A 92 1.96 53.73 30.14
CA ILE A 92 0.76 54.57 30.08
C ILE A 92 0.73 55.53 31.28
N ILE A 93 0.97 55.05 32.49
CA ILE A 93 1.01 55.89 33.70
C ILE A 93 2.12 56.95 33.58
N ASP A 94 3.34 56.54 33.21
CA ASP A 94 4.47 57.46 33.04
C ASP A 94 4.16 58.56 32.02
N TYR A 95 3.53 58.21 30.90
CA TYR A 95 3.12 59.17 29.88
C TYR A 95 2.04 60.14 30.40
N ILE A 96 1.04 59.63 31.13
CA ILE A 96 -0.03 60.45 31.72
C ILE A 96 0.57 61.41 32.76
N GLU A 97 1.44 60.96 33.64
CA GLU A 97 2.09 61.82 34.64
C GLU A 97 2.96 62.90 33.98
N ALA A 98 3.80 62.50 33.03
CA ALA A 98 4.75 63.41 32.38
C ALA A 98 4.07 64.45 31.48
N THR A 99 3.02 64.06 30.76
CA THR A 99 2.46 64.88 29.66
C THR A 99 1.09 65.45 30.01
N ILE A 100 0.23 64.67 30.65
CA ILE A 100 -1.18 65.00 30.85
C ILE A 100 -1.41 65.69 32.21
N MET A 101 -0.76 65.23 33.28
CA MET A 101 -0.89 65.79 34.63
C MET A 101 -0.04 67.06 34.82
N ASN A 102 1.14 67.14 34.20
CA ASN A 102 2.08 68.26 34.33
C ASN A 102 1.73 69.51 33.47
N GLY A 103 0.44 69.82 33.31
CA GLY A 103 0.00 71.01 32.59
C GLY A 103 -0.01 70.86 31.06
N GLY A 104 -0.27 69.64 30.58
CA GLY A 104 -0.62 69.40 29.18
C GLY A 104 -1.88 70.17 28.76
N LEU A 105 -2.02 70.40 27.46
CA LEU A 105 -3.26 70.89 26.86
C LEU A 105 -4.29 69.77 26.99
N MET A 106 -5.34 70.01 27.79
CA MET A 106 -6.43 69.08 27.96
C MET A 106 -7.72 69.73 27.48
N ALA A 107 -8.53 68.94 26.79
CA ALA A 107 -9.87 69.33 26.37
C ALA A 107 -10.74 69.56 27.62
N SER A 108 -11.23 70.79 27.81
CA SER A 108 -12.09 71.18 28.93
C SER A 108 -13.30 71.92 28.40
N MET A 109 -14.48 71.68 28.96
CA MET A 109 -15.70 72.39 28.58
C MET A 109 -15.81 73.73 29.31
N HIS A 110 -15.97 74.82 28.56
CA HIS A 110 -16.27 76.14 29.09
C HIS A 110 -17.37 76.80 28.25
N GLU A 111 -18.49 77.14 28.88
CA GLU A 111 -19.63 77.82 28.22
C GLU A 111 -20.07 77.13 26.91
N GLY A 112 -20.21 75.80 26.93
CA GLY A 112 -20.67 75.04 25.75
C GLY A 112 -19.60 74.81 24.68
N THR A 113 -18.36 75.27 24.87
CA THR A 113 -17.26 75.03 23.92
C THR A 113 -16.18 74.17 24.56
N VAL A 114 -15.68 73.15 23.84
CA VAL A 114 -14.46 72.43 24.25
C VAL A 114 -13.27 73.33 23.95
N VAL A 115 -12.64 73.87 24.99
CA VAL A 115 -11.40 74.63 24.92
C VAL A 115 -10.26 73.79 25.47
N TYR A 116 -9.16 73.73 24.73
CA TYR A 116 -7.93 73.18 25.26
C TYR A 116 -7.33 74.20 26.24
N ARG A 117 -7.46 73.92 27.53
CA ARG A 117 -6.81 74.72 28.58
C ARG A 117 -5.60 73.99 29.10
N ARG A 118 -4.55 74.77 29.36
CA ARG A 118 -3.40 74.28 30.11
C ARG A 118 -3.90 73.93 31.51
N ARG A 119 -3.86 72.65 31.87
CA ARG A 119 -4.38 72.17 33.15
C ARG A 119 -3.61 72.84 34.31
N THR A 120 -4.31 73.27 35.35
CA THR A 120 -3.68 73.43 36.67
C THR A 120 -3.31 72.05 37.17
N GLY A 121 -2.01 71.77 37.33
CA GLY A 121 -1.50 70.43 37.60
C GLY A 121 -2.32 69.70 38.67
N ALA A 122 -2.86 68.54 38.32
CA ALA A 122 -3.57 67.71 39.27
C ALA A 122 -2.56 66.91 40.09
N SER A 123 -2.68 67.00 41.42
CA SER A 123 -1.82 66.28 42.36
C SER A 123 -2.45 64.91 42.66
N GLY A 124 -1.82 63.83 42.19
CA GLY A 124 -2.23 62.46 42.50
C GLY A 124 -1.76 61.43 41.47
N THR A 125 -1.78 60.15 41.83
CA THR A 125 -1.41 59.05 40.93
C THR A 125 -2.58 58.69 40.00
N PRO A 126 -2.37 58.62 38.67
CA PRO A 126 -3.37 58.15 37.73
C PRO A 126 -3.85 56.73 38.03
N ARG A 127 -5.14 56.46 37.86
CA ARG A 127 -5.76 55.14 37.98
C ARG A 127 -6.20 54.63 36.62
N LEU A 128 -5.84 53.39 36.30
CA LEU A 128 -6.23 52.70 35.07
C LEU A 128 -7.29 51.65 35.38
N SER A 129 -8.39 51.67 34.62
CA SER A 129 -9.49 50.68 34.70
C SER A 129 -10.02 50.32 33.30
N TYR A 130 -10.89 49.32 33.21
CA TYR A 130 -11.63 48.98 31.98
C TYR A 130 -13.04 49.58 32.02
N PRO A 131 -13.61 50.01 30.88
CA PRO A 131 -14.94 50.60 30.84
C PRO A 131 -16.01 49.57 31.22
N THR A 132 -17.21 50.07 31.56
CA THR A 132 -18.37 49.19 31.77
C THR A 132 -18.82 48.59 30.45
N TRP A 133 -18.55 47.30 30.28
CA TRP A 133 -19.04 46.52 29.14
C TRP A 133 -20.54 46.24 29.29
N VAL A 134 -21.29 46.40 28.20
CA VAL A 134 -22.76 46.21 28.19
C VAL A 134 -23.21 45.05 27.32
N ASP A 135 -22.41 44.66 26.34
CA ASP A 135 -22.68 43.51 25.48
C ASP A 135 -21.40 43.09 24.76
N GLY A 136 -21.37 41.88 24.24
CA GLY A 136 -20.25 41.43 23.42
C GLY A 136 -20.39 40.00 22.94
N THR A 137 -19.65 39.70 21.87
CA THR A 137 -19.49 38.35 21.32
C THR A 137 -18.01 38.05 21.15
N VAL A 138 -17.67 36.77 21.25
CA VAL A 138 -16.32 36.29 20.99
C VAL A 138 -16.41 35.04 20.11
N LYS A 139 -15.53 34.94 19.12
CA LYS A 139 -15.46 33.81 18.20
C LYS A 139 -14.03 33.40 17.98
N PHE A 140 -13.75 32.12 18.20
CA PHE A 140 -12.52 31.50 17.72
C PHE A 140 -12.76 30.90 16.33
N ALA A 141 -12.03 31.37 15.32
CA ALA A 141 -12.06 30.79 13.99
C ALA A 141 -10.70 30.21 13.65
N MET A 142 -10.55 28.89 13.85
CA MET A 142 -9.62 28.08 13.06
C MET A 142 -10.35 27.64 11.80
N LEU A 143 -9.71 27.68 10.62
CA LEU A 143 -10.24 27.26 9.32
C LEU A 143 -11.30 26.15 9.44
N PRO A 144 -12.60 26.48 9.58
CA PRO A 144 -13.63 25.51 10.00
C PRO A 144 -14.05 24.60 8.85
N SER A 145 -13.54 24.85 7.65
CA SER A 145 -13.91 24.22 6.39
C SER A 145 -12.94 23.14 5.91
N ALA A 146 -11.91 22.80 6.68
CA ALA A 146 -10.88 21.84 6.26
C ALA A 146 -11.33 20.35 6.35
N GLY A 147 -12.50 20.07 6.93
CA GLY A 147 -13.11 18.73 6.95
C GLY A 147 -12.99 18.00 8.30
N PRO A 148 -13.62 16.81 8.42
CA PRO A 148 -13.77 16.09 9.69
C PRO A 148 -12.45 15.56 10.26
N THR A 149 -11.36 15.55 9.49
CA THR A 149 -10.01 15.12 9.91
C THR A 149 -9.21 16.23 10.62
N PHE A 150 -9.69 17.47 10.55
CA PHE A 150 -9.08 18.62 11.22
C PHE A 150 -9.75 18.90 12.57
N LEU A 151 -11.08 19.09 12.56
CA LEU A 151 -11.85 19.42 13.75
C LEU A 151 -12.96 18.38 13.97
N LYS A 152 -12.96 17.76 15.15
CA LYS A 152 -13.96 16.77 15.58
C LYS A 152 -15.02 17.36 16.48
N GLY A 153 -14.66 18.36 17.28
CA GLY A 153 -15.55 19.01 18.21
C GLY A 153 -15.00 20.35 18.64
N TYR A 154 -15.89 21.30 18.91
CA TYR A 154 -15.58 22.64 19.37
C TYR A 154 -16.59 23.01 20.43
N GLU A 155 -16.10 23.44 21.59
CA GLU A 155 -16.88 24.05 22.65
C GLU A 155 -16.17 25.33 23.09
N GLY A 156 -16.92 26.39 23.32
CA GLY A 156 -16.33 27.64 23.77
C GLY A 156 -17.36 28.70 24.09
N SER A 157 -16.87 29.81 24.62
CA SER A 157 -17.70 30.97 24.91
C SER A 157 -18.16 31.66 23.63
N ASP A 158 -19.46 31.86 23.45
CA ASP A 158 -20.00 32.77 22.42
C ASP A 158 -20.05 34.23 22.92
N LYS A 159 -20.03 34.40 24.25
CA LYS A 159 -20.00 35.68 24.95
C LYS A 159 -18.85 35.70 25.95
N PRO A 160 -18.04 36.77 25.99
CA PRO A 160 -17.02 36.92 27.02
C PRO A 160 -17.65 37.25 28.38
N SER A 161 -16.85 37.27 29.45
CA SER A 161 -17.33 37.54 30.81
C SER A 161 -18.02 38.90 31.00
N LEU A 162 -17.82 39.87 30.09
CA LEU A 162 -18.29 41.27 30.19
C LEU A 162 -17.89 41.98 31.49
N THR A 163 -16.87 41.45 32.15
CA THR A 163 -16.32 41.96 33.41
C THR A 163 -14.80 41.94 33.34
N GLY A 164 -14.16 42.95 33.93
CA GLY A 164 -12.70 43.08 33.92
C GLY A 164 -12.13 43.02 32.51
N SER A 165 -11.29 42.00 32.26
CA SER A 165 -10.58 41.77 31.00
C SER A 165 -11.36 40.91 29.98
N ASN A 166 -12.67 40.68 30.13
CA ASN A 166 -13.48 39.95 29.12
C ASN A 166 -12.96 38.53 28.81
N LEU A 167 -12.86 37.70 29.84
CA LEU A 167 -12.40 36.32 29.71
C LEU A 167 -13.30 35.51 28.76
N ALA A 168 -12.67 34.69 27.91
CA ALA A 168 -13.34 33.71 27.06
C ALA A 168 -12.50 32.43 26.98
N SER A 169 -13.16 31.27 27.06
CA SER A 169 -12.48 29.97 27.05
C SER A 169 -12.96 29.11 25.89
N PHE A 170 -12.04 28.32 25.33
CA PHE A 170 -12.27 27.45 24.18
C PHE A 170 -11.61 26.10 24.42
N THR A 171 -12.32 25.04 24.03
CA THR A 171 -11.81 23.66 24.00
C THR A 171 -12.14 23.04 22.65
N MET A 172 -11.16 22.36 22.05
CA MET A 172 -11.28 21.80 20.71
C MET A 172 -10.73 20.40 20.66
N LEU A 173 -11.56 19.46 20.20
CA LEU A 173 -11.13 18.12 19.84
C LEU A 173 -10.67 18.14 18.39
N LEU A 174 -9.37 17.96 18.19
CA LEU A 174 -8.72 17.94 16.89
C LEU A 174 -8.63 16.50 16.38
N GLY A 175 -8.90 16.34 15.08
CA GLY A 175 -8.56 15.11 14.38
C GLY A 175 -7.07 15.03 14.08
N GLN A 176 -6.65 13.96 13.42
CA GLN A 176 -5.24 13.69 13.10
C GLN A 176 -4.54 14.86 12.39
N GLU A 177 -5.16 15.42 11.35
CA GLU A 177 -4.55 16.49 10.54
C GLU A 177 -4.53 17.82 11.30
N GLY A 178 -5.59 18.11 12.06
CA GLY A 178 -5.68 19.32 12.89
C GLY A 178 -4.64 19.33 14.00
N ALA A 179 -4.41 18.17 14.65
CA ALA A 179 -3.38 18.01 15.67
C ALA A 179 -1.96 18.19 15.09
N ARG A 180 -1.68 17.63 13.91
CA ARG A 180 -0.40 17.81 13.21
C ARG A 180 -0.17 19.26 12.82
N LEU A 181 -1.16 19.89 12.17
CA LEU A 181 -1.06 21.28 11.72
C LEU A 181 -0.82 22.22 12.89
N LEU A 182 -1.60 22.10 13.98
CA LEU A 182 -1.47 22.97 15.13
C LEU A 182 -0.15 22.76 15.87
N ARG A 183 0.37 21.51 15.93
CA ARG A 183 1.68 21.24 16.51
C ARG A 183 2.81 21.92 15.74
N GLU A 184 2.82 21.83 14.41
CA GLU A 184 3.86 22.47 13.59
C GLU A 184 3.71 24.00 13.60
N SER A 185 2.47 24.48 13.63
CA SER A 185 2.12 25.89 13.82
C SER A 185 2.71 26.47 15.12
N LEU A 186 2.50 25.79 16.26
CA LEU A 186 3.02 26.21 17.57
C LEU A 186 4.56 26.22 17.62
N LYS A 187 5.22 25.21 17.05
CA LYS A 187 6.70 25.18 16.97
C LYS A 187 7.27 26.33 16.16
N SER A 188 6.56 26.75 15.12
CA SER A 188 7.00 27.79 14.19
C SER A 188 6.52 29.18 14.58
N GLY A 189 5.72 29.29 15.65
CA GLY A 189 5.18 30.56 16.15
C GLY A 189 4.13 31.20 15.24
N VAL A 190 3.45 30.41 14.40
CA VAL A 190 2.39 30.86 13.48
C VAL A 190 1.08 30.21 13.90
N SER A 191 -0.01 30.95 14.01
CA SER A 191 -1.34 30.40 14.36
C SER A 191 -2.17 30.15 13.09
N PRO A 192 -2.79 28.96 12.92
CA PRO A 192 -3.66 28.66 11.78
C PRO A 192 -5.10 29.20 11.96
N GLY A 193 -5.35 29.97 13.04
CA GLY A 193 -6.64 30.56 13.35
C GLY A 193 -6.53 31.90 14.09
N GLY A 194 -7.66 32.59 14.19
CA GLY A 194 -7.79 33.89 14.85
C GLY A 194 -8.93 33.95 15.86
N VAL A 195 -8.85 34.91 16.77
CA VAL A 195 -9.87 35.18 17.79
C VAL A 195 -10.45 36.56 17.51
N TYR A 196 -11.78 36.64 17.49
CA TYR A 196 -12.50 37.86 17.15
C TYR A 196 -13.42 38.23 18.31
N TYR A 197 -13.12 39.34 18.97
CA TYR A 197 -14.00 39.98 19.93
C TYR A 197 -14.81 41.09 19.24
N SER A 198 -16.08 41.20 19.59
CA SER A 198 -16.92 42.36 19.28
C SER A 198 -17.53 42.82 20.59
N LEU A 199 -17.06 43.94 21.14
CA LEU A 199 -17.43 44.42 22.47
C LEU A 199 -18.18 45.75 22.38
N ARG A 200 -19.12 45.96 23.29
CA ARG A 200 -19.85 47.20 23.47
C ARG A 200 -19.66 47.72 24.89
N TYR A 201 -19.37 49.00 25.03
CA TYR A 201 -19.18 49.66 26.33
C TYR A 201 -19.98 50.94 26.43
N GLN A 202 -20.23 51.40 27.66
CA GLN A 202 -20.86 52.69 27.92
C GLN A 202 -19.82 53.83 27.86
N ALA A 203 -20.13 54.84 27.07
CA ALA A 203 -19.42 56.11 27.06
C ALA A 203 -20.40 57.25 27.35
N ARG A 204 -19.92 58.31 28.00
CA ARG A 204 -20.70 59.50 28.28
C ARG A 204 -20.30 60.63 27.33
N LEU A 205 -21.31 61.29 26.78
CA LEU A 205 -21.16 62.57 26.10
C LEU A 205 -21.19 63.68 27.17
N PRO A 206 -20.25 64.64 27.15
CA PRO A 206 -20.32 65.84 27.99
C PRO A 206 -21.62 66.62 27.75
N ASN A 207 -21.92 67.57 28.65
CA ASN A 207 -23.15 68.37 28.60
C ASN A 207 -23.21 69.18 27.30
N ILE A 208 -24.07 68.80 26.37
CA ILE A 208 -24.29 69.50 25.10
C ILE A 208 -25.60 70.29 25.17
N HIS A 209 -25.57 71.54 24.71
CA HIS A 209 -26.77 72.34 24.48
C HIS A 209 -27.22 72.19 23.03
N ILE A 210 -28.46 71.76 22.83
CA ILE A 210 -29.12 71.74 21.52
C ILE A 210 -30.42 72.52 21.62
N SER A 211 -30.59 73.53 20.77
CA SER A 211 -31.84 74.29 20.62
C SER A 211 -32.37 74.15 19.20
N ILE A 212 -33.61 73.69 19.09
CA ILE A 212 -34.36 73.55 17.84
C ILE A 212 -35.55 74.48 17.93
N THR A 213 -35.57 75.50 17.07
CA THR A 213 -36.64 76.50 17.03
C THR A 213 -37.19 76.68 15.62
N GLY A 214 -38.44 77.12 15.50
CA GLY A 214 -39.06 77.39 14.20
C GLY A 214 -40.54 77.71 14.29
N ASN A 215 -41.12 78.22 13.21
CA ASN A 215 -42.57 78.36 13.11
C ASN A 215 -43.17 77.02 12.63
N SER A 216 -44.09 76.44 13.40
CA SER A 216 -44.63 75.11 13.08
C SER A 216 -45.37 75.05 11.74
N GLU A 217 -45.99 76.16 11.30
CA GLU A 217 -46.75 76.23 10.05
C GLU A 217 -45.80 76.30 8.84
N ASP A 218 -44.77 77.14 8.94
CA ASP A 218 -43.75 77.26 7.89
C ASP A 218 -42.95 75.95 7.75
N VAL A 219 -42.51 75.37 8.87
CA VAL A 219 -41.79 74.09 8.89
C VAL A 219 -42.63 72.97 8.28
N TYR A 220 -43.92 72.92 8.61
CA TYR A 220 -44.82 71.92 8.05
C TYR A 220 -44.99 72.09 6.54
N ASN A 221 -45.14 73.32 6.04
CA ASN A 221 -45.30 73.59 4.62
C ASN A 221 -44.04 73.25 3.82
N GLU A 222 -42.86 73.62 4.33
CA GLU A 222 -41.57 73.27 3.71
C GLU A 222 -41.36 71.74 3.70
N LEU A 223 -41.65 71.04 4.80
CA LEU A 223 -41.64 69.57 4.82
C LEU A 223 -42.61 68.99 3.79
N LYS A 224 -43.81 69.56 3.67
CA LYS A 224 -44.83 69.10 2.72
C LYS A 224 -44.37 69.26 1.26
N GLU A 225 -43.66 70.33 0.93
CA GLU A 225 -43.09 70.58 -0.42
C GLU A 225 -42.00 69.57 -0.79
N HIS A 226 -41.24 69.09 0.20
CA HIS A 226 -40.19 68.11 0.00
C HIS A 226 -40.60 66.66 0.22
N THR A 227 -41.90 66.41 0.49
CA THR A 227 -42.47 65.05 0.55
C THR A 227 -43.13 64.67 -0.76
N THR A 228 -42.84 63.47 -1.26
CA THR A 228 -43.51 62.90 -2.44
C THR A 228 -44.61 61.93 -2.03
N VAL A 229 -45.75 61.98 -2.71
CA VAL A 229 -46.82 60.99 -2.57
C VAL A 229 -46.44 59.73 -3.34
N THR A 230 -46.29 58.60 -2.65
CA THR A 230 -45.90 57.32 -3.27
C THR A 230 -47.04 56.33 -3.38
N GLU A 231 -48.07 56.46 -2.53
CA GLU A 231 -49.28 55.64 -2.56
C GLU A 231 -50.45 56.42 -1.92
N THR A 232 -51.69 55.99 -2.15
CA THR A 232 -52.89 56.54 -1.49
C THR A 232 -53.61 55.40 -0.79
N HIS A 233 -53.92 55.55 0.50
CA HIS A 233 -54.64 54.53 1.27
C HIS A 233 -55.80 55.16 2.03
N ASN A 234 -57.01 54.59 1.84
CA ASN A 234 -58.28 55.12 2.36
C ASN A 234 -58.50 56.62 2.08
N GLY A 235 -58.07 57.12 0.92
CA GLY A 235 -58.22 58.52 0.51
C GLY A 235 -57.15 59.48 1.05
N HIS A 236 -56.22 59.00 1.88
CA HIS A 236 -55.11 59.80 2.40
C HIS A 236 -53.80 59.50 1.64
N PRO A 237 -53.04 60.52 1.20
CA PRO A 237 -51.77 60.33 0.52
C PRO A 237 -50.66 59.88 1.49
N VAL A 238 -50.01 58.77 1.19
CA VAL A 238 -48.80 58.29 1.89
C VAL A 238 -47.61 59.10 1.39
N ARG A 239 -46.93 59.80 2.32
CA ARG A 239 -45.85 60.75 2.04
C ARG A 239 -44.55 60.29 2.71
N ILE A 240 -43.49 60.17 1.93
CA ILE A 240 -42.18 59.79 2.47
C ILE A 240 -41.49 61.02 3.06
N TYR A 241 -40.99 60.91 4.29
CA TYR A 241 -40.15 61.94 4.92
C TYR A 241 -38.93 62.24 4.05
N PRO A 242 -38.58 63.51 3.79
CA PRO A 242 -37.44 63.84 2.95
C PRO A 242 -36.14 63.30 3.55
N GLN A 243 -35.46 62.40 2.83
CA GLN A 243 -34.15 61.90 3.25
C GLN A 243 -33.14 63.05 3.21
N VAL A 244 -32.36 63.17 4.28
CA VAL A 244 -31.28 64.15 4.44
C VAL A 244 -30.06 63.44 5.01
N SER A 245 -28.87 63.79 4.49
CA SER A 245 -27.61 63.12 4.83
C SER A 245 -26.73 63.95 5.76
N SER A 246 -27.11 65.19 6.05
CA SER A 246 -26.41 66.09 6.97
C SER A 246 -27.37 67.10 7.60
N LEU A 247 -26.96 67.71 8.72
CA LEU A 247 -27.72 68.77 9.37
C LEU A 247 -27.87 70.00 8.45
N GLN A 248 -26.82 70.31 7.68
CA GLN A 248 -26.86 71.37 6.68
C GLN A 248 -27.93 71.11 5.60
N GLU A 249 -28.07 69.87 5.13
CA GLU A 249 -29.10 69.53 4.14
C GLU A 249 -30.51 69.70 4.71
N LEU A 250 -30.72 69.30 5.97
CA LEU A 250 -31.99 69.49 6.68
C LEU A 250 -32.36 70.97 6.79
N GLN A 251 -31.41 71.81 7.26
CA GLN A 251 -31.61 73.26 7.37
C GLN A 251 -31.80 73.95 6.01
N THR A 252 -31.27 73.36 4.93
CA THR A 252 -31.48 73.90 3.58
C THR A 252 -32.86 73.57 3.03
N LYS A 253 -33.37 72.34 3.28
CA LYS A 253 -34.71 71.92 2.84
C LYS A 253 -35.84 72.50 3.71
N VAL A 254 -35.55 72.76 4.99
CA VAL A 254 -36.51 73.29 5.96
C VAL A 254 -35.92 74.55 6.59
N ALA A 255 -35.82 75.61 5.79
CA ALA A 255 -35.15 76.86 6.17
C ALA A 255 -35.80 77.54 7.39
N SER A 256 -37.08 77.32 7.63
CA SER A 256 -37.80 77.82 8.81
C SER A 256 -37.42 77.08 10.12
N LEU A 257 -36.73 75.95 10.04
CA LEU A 257 -36.22 75.19 11.18
C LEU A 257 -34.78 75.59 11.51
N HIS A 258 -34.62 76.29 12.62
CA HIS A 258 -33.33 76.73 13.13
C HIS A 258 -32.83 75.72 14.16
N VAL A 259 -31.71 75.06 13.85
CA VAL A 259 -31.02 74.15 14.78
C VAL A 259 -29.69 74.76 15.16
N THR A 260 -29.57 75.16 16.42
CA THR A 260 -28.32 75.63 17.02
C THR A 260 -27.87 74.62 18.05
N TYR A 261 -26.58 74.31 18.05
CA TYR A 261 -25.98 73.42 19.02
C TYR A 261 -24.54 73.88 19.28
N ASP A 262 -24.03 73.48 20.42
CA ASP A 262 -22.63 73.67 20.80
C ASP A 262 -21.70 73.07 19.73
N ARG A 263 -21.10 73.93 18.89
CA ARG A 263 -20.12 73.50 17.88
C ARG A 263 -18.79 73.23 18.54
N VAL A 264 -18.29 72.01 18.32
CA VAL A 264 -17.01 71.58 18.87
C VAL A 264 -15.97 71.59 17.76
N ASP A 265 -15.07 72.57 17.77
CA ASP A 265 -13.84 72.54 16.98
C ASP A 265 -12.82 71.67 17.74
N PHE A 266 -12.55 70.48 17.22
CA PHE A 266 -11.48 69.61 17.72
C PHE A 266 -10.19 69.89 16.94
N PRO A 267 -9.20 70.63 17.47
CA PRO A 267 -7.85 70.60 16.90
C PRO A 267 -7.17 69.26 17.20
N ALA A 268 -6.39 68.74 16.25
CA ALA A 268 -5.57 67.55 16.50
C ALA A 268 -4.54 67.79 17.63
N MET A 269 -4.35 66.81 18.51
CA MET A 269 -3.22 66.86 19.44
C MET A 269 -1.89 66.72 18.70
N THR A 270 -0.79 67.22 19.30
CA THR A 270 0.56 67.02 18.76
C THR A 270 0.85 65.55 18.52
N GLY A 271 0.94 65.15 17.24
CA GLY A 271 1.17 63.77 16.80
C GLY A 271 -0.07 63.00 16.35
N GLN A 272 -1.28 63.58 16.44
CA GLN A 272 -2.50 63.01 15.85
C GLN A 272 -2.81 63.60 14.47
N ASP A 273 -3.44 62.79 13.61
CA ASP A 273 -3.95 63.22 12.31
C ASP A 273 -5.25 64.03 12.49
N GLN A 274 -5.39 65.13 11.74
CA GLN A 274 -6.55 66.02 11.79
C GLN A 274 -7.85 65.28 11.46
N ALA A 275 -7.76 64.22 10.64
CA ALA A 275 -8.90 63.38 10.28
C ALA A 275 -9.62 62.71 11.47
N VAL A 276 -8.90 62.40 12.56
CA VAL A 276 -9.49 61.76 13.77
C VAL A 276 -10.35 62.75 14.55
N ALA A 277 -9.91 64.01 14.60
CA ALA A 277 -10.66 65.10 15.21
C ALA A 277 -11.91 65.47 14.40
N ASP A 278 -11.80 65.47 13.07
CA ASP A 278 -12.93 65.70 12.15
C ASP A 278 -14.00 64.61 12.28
N GLU A 279 -13.61 63.37 12.60
CA GLU A 279 -14.55 62.27 12.82
C GLU A 279 -15.42 62.48 14.09
N ALA A 280 -14.85 63.04 15.15
CA ALA A 280 -15.58 63.33 16.39
C ALA A 280 -16.61 64.45 16.19
N ALA A 281 -16.25 65.51 15.48
CA ALA A 281 -17.19 66.59 15.09
C ALA A 281 -18.34 66.04 14.26
N LYS A 282 -18.04 65.18 13.27
CA LYS A 282 -19.03 64.54 12.42
C LYS A 282 -19.98 63.61 13.19
N ARG A 283 -19.49 62.90 14.20
CA ARG A 283 -20.33 62.06 15.09
C ARG A 283 -21.32 62.90 15.90
N LEU A 284 -20.90 64.05 16.42
CA LEU A 284 -21.78 64.97 17.13
C LEU A 284 -22.83 65.59 16.18
N GLU A 285 -22.44 66.02 14.99
CA GLU A 285 -23.37 66.54 13.99
C GLU A 285 -24.43 65.50 13.58
N ASN A 286 -24.02 64.25 13.37
CA ASN A 286 -24.94 63.15 13.10
C ASN A 286 -25.94 62.93 14.25
N LEU A 287 -25.49 62.98 15.51
CA LEU A 287 -26.39 62.87 16.67
C LEU A 287 -27.41 64.01 16.73
N VAL A 288 -26.99 65.25 16.44
CA VAL A 288 -27.88 66.43 16.43
C VAL A 288 -28.90 66.34 15.29
N LEU A 289 -28.46 65.94 14.10
CA LEU A 289 -29.33 65.66 12.95
C LEU A 289 -30.41 64.64 13.32
N ASP A 290 -29.98 63.54 13.92
CA ASP A 290 -30.81 62.42 14.34
C ASP A 290 -31.89 62.86 15.37
N ILE A 291 -31.52 63.69 16.37
CA ILE A 291 -32.46 64.28 17.34
C ILE A 291 -33.48 65.18 16.64
N ALA A 292 -33.02 66.04 15.72
CA ALA A 292 -33.90 66.95 14.98
C ALA A 292 -34.90 66.20 14.09
N GLN A 293 -34.44 65.17 13.37
CA GLN A 293 -35.31 64.32 12.55
C GLN A 293 -36.34 63.56 13.41
N GLY A 294 -35.93 63.03 14.56
CA GLY A 294 -36.83 62.37 15.51
C GLY A 294 -37.95 63.31 16.00
N TYR A 295 -37.59 64.54 16.38
CA TYR A 295 -38.57 65.54 16.83
C TYR A 295 -39.57 65.92 15.73
N LEU A 296 -39.09 66.20 14.52
CA LEU A 296 -39.96 66.54 13.38
C LEU A 296 -40.89 65.38 13.03
N LYS A 297 -40.37 64.15 13.06
CA LYS A 297 -41.15 62.93 12.85
C LYS A 297 -42.28 62.84 13.85
N ASP A 298 -42.00 62.91 15.15
CA ASP A 298 -43.03 62.74 16.18
C ASP A 298 -44.10 63.85 16.13
N ARG A 299 -43.68 65.08 15.83
CA ARG A 299 -44.56 66.25 15.77
C ARG A 299 -45.47 66.21 14.54
N PHE A 300 -44.92 66.08 13.33
CA PHE A 300 -45.66 66.26 12.08
C PHE A 300 -46.09 64.96 11.40
N PHE A 301 -45.54 63.82 11.81
CA PHE A 301 -45.86 62.53 11.20
C PHE A 301 -46.52 61.58 12.21
N THR A 302 -47.41 60.73 11.72
CA THR A 302 -47.99 59.61 12.48
C THR A 302 -47.39 58.31 11.97
N PRO A 303 -46.88 57.43 12.85
CA PRO A 303 -46.51 56.08 12.44
C PRO A 303 -47.77 55.26 12.16
N GLY A 304 -47.85 54.65 10.98
CA GLY A 304 -48.87 53.66 10.63
C GLY A 304 -48.24 52.28 10.42
N PHE A 305 -49.00 51.23 10.74
CA PHE A 305 -48.68 49.87 10.32
C PHE A 305 -49.87 49.35 9.54
N THR A 306 -49.76 49.28 8.21
CA THR A 306 -50.80 48.74 7.34
C THR A 306 -50.20 47.64 6.46
N PRO A 307 -50.65 46.37 6.59
CA PRO A 307 -50.10 45.25 5.85
C PRO A 307 -50.34 45.31 4.32
N ASP A 308 -51.22 46.21 3.87
CA ASP A 308 -51.77 46.22 2.51
C ASP A 308 -51.03 47.19 1.55
N LEU A 309 -49.99 47.88 2.02
CA LEU A 309 -49.18 48.83 1.24
C LEU A 309 -47.95 48.12 0.62
N ASN A 310 -47.54 48.53 -0.58
CA ASN A 310 -46.41 47.90 -1.26
C ASN A 310 -45.06 48.36 -0.68
N LYS A 311 -44.39 47.48 0.07
CA LYS A 311 -43.09 47.72 0.74
C LYS A 311 -41.99 48.23 -0.19
N ASP A 312 -42.00 47.86 -1.47
CA ASP A 312 -40.97 48.27 -2.44
C ASP A 312 -41.11 49.74 -2.88
N LYS A 313 -42.28 50.36 -2.67
CA LYS A 313 -42.57 51.76 -3.02
C LYS A 313 -42.38 52.75 -1.88
N LEU A 314 -42.11 52.25 -0.66
CA LEU A 314 -42.15 53.04 0.58
C LEU A 314 -40.79 53.58 1.04
N GLY A 315 -39.71 53.36 0.27
CA GLY A 315 -38.38 53.91 0.56
C GLY A 315 -37.73 53.37 1.85
N THR A 316 -36.63 54.00 2.25
CA THR A 316 -35.87 53.67 3.47
C THR A 316 -36.41 54.42 4.71
N ASP A 317 -36.29 53.80 5.88
CA ASP A 317 -36.63 54.42 7.18
C ASP A 317 -35.74 55.65 7.42
N PRO A 318 -36.26 56.88 7.60
CA PRO A 318 -35.44 58.07 7.86
C PRO A 318 -34.66 58.00 9.18
N LEU A 319 -34.98 57.06 10.07
CA LEU A 319 -34.21 56.77 11.29
C LEU A 319 -33.20 55.62 11.10
N GLN A 320 -32.85 55.24 9.87
CA GLN A 320 -31.89 54.15 9.61
C GLN A 320 -30.55 54.34 10.35
N ASN A 321 -30.14 55.58 10.59
CA ASN A 321 -28.93 55.95 11.32
C ASN A 321 -28.91 55.49 12.79
N PHE A 322 -30.07 55.27 13.41
CA PHE A 322 -30.18 54.74 14.77
C PHE A 322 -30.06 53.20 14.85
N LYS A 323 -30.02 52.51 13.70
CA LYS A 323 -29.91 51.05 13.65
C LYS A 323 -28.46 50.62 13.38
N PRO A 324 -27.99 49.52 13.98
CA PRO A 324 -26.64 49.01 13.72
C PRO A 324 -26.36 48.82 12.22
N ALA A 325 -25.11 49.08 11.80
CA ALA A 325 -24.67 48.80 10.44
C ALA A 325 -24.96 47.33 10.07
N GLY A 326 -25.65 47.10 8.94
CA GLY A 326 -26.06 45.76 8.49
C GLY A 326 -27.47 45.33 8.91
N THR A 327 -28.23 46.17 9.62
CA THR A 327 -29.65 45.89 9.90
C THR A 327 -30.43 45.87 8.57
N PRO A 328 -31.17 44.79 8.24
CA PRO A 328 -31.92 44.69 6.99
C PRO A 328 -32.83 45.90 6.80
N VAL A 329 -32.85 46.43 5.58
CA VAL A 329 -33.79 47.50 5.19
C VAL A 329 -35.19 46.90 5.21
N ILE A 330 -35.90 47.07 6.33
CA ILE A 330 -37.33 46.81 6.39
C ILE A 330 -37.97 47.98 5.64
N GLY A 331 -38.75 47.71 4.57
CA GLY A 331 -39.52 48.73 3.84
C GLY A 331 -40.15 49.71 4.83
N GLY A 332 -39.86 51.00 4.64
CA GLY A 332 -39.79 52.01 5.69
C GLY A 332 -40.99 52.07 6.64
N ASN A 333 -40.70 52.44 7.89
CA ASN A 333 -41.71 52.90 8.84
C ASN A 333 -42.70 53.83 8.10
N GLN A 334 -43.96 53.43 7.98
CA GLN A 334 -44.96 54.19 7.22
C GLN A 334 -45.24 55.48 7.99
N LEU A 335 -44.69 56.59 7.53
CA LEU A 335 -44.94 57.90 8.13
C LEU A 335 -46.01 58.62 7.31
N TRP A 336 -47.06 59.04 8.00
CA TRP A 336 -48.13 59.82 7.40
C TRP A 336 -47.94 61.25 7.84
N LEU A 337 -47.69 62.17 6.92
CA LEU A 337 -47.73 63.59 7.25
C LEU A 337 -49.16 63.90 7.74
N LYS A 338 -49.31 64.32 9.00
CA LYS A 338 -50.61 64.62 9.59
C LYS A 338 -51.20 65.84 8.88
N ASP A 339 -52.53 65.88 8.70
CA ASP A 339 -53.17 67.13 8.28
C ASP A 339 -52.88 68.23 9.31
N PHE A 340 -52.50 69.42 8.86
CA PHE A 340 -52.17 70.51 9.76
C PHE A 340 -53.42 70.99 10.49
N THR A 341 -53.50 70.70 11.78
CA THR A 341 -54.63 71.08 12.64
C THR A 341 -54.30 72.30 13.49
N GLN A 342 -55.34 72.93 14.07
CA GLN A 342 -55.15 74.05 14.99
C GLN A 342 -54.28 73.69 16.21
N SER A 343 -54.24 72.42 16.61
CA SER A 343 -53.37 71.93 17.70
C SER A 343 -51.88 71.89 17.33
N MET A 344 -51.52 72.06 16.06
CA MET A 344 -50.13 72.16 15.59
C MET A 344 -49.65 73.62 15.42
N LYS A 345 -50.55 74.60 15.57
CA LYS A 345 -50.18 76.02 15.52
C LYS A 345 -49.32 76.42 16.71
N GLY A 346 -48.29 77.21 16.46
CA GLY A 346 -47.38 77.72 17.48
C GLY A 346 -45.92 77.62 17.06
N THR A 347 -45.02 77.92 17.97
CA THR A 347 -43.58 77.76 17.77
C THR A 347 -43.12 76.35 18.09
N ILE A 348 -42.14 75.88 17.33
CA ILE A 348 -41.25 74.80 17.75
C ILE A 348 -40.25 75.45 18.70
N ASP A 349 -40.20 74.94 19.93
CA ASP A 349 -39.21 75.30 20.93
C ASP A 349 -38.84 74.01 21.66
N PHE A 350 -37.72 73.44 21.27
CA PHE A 350 -37.14 72.27 21.90
C PHE A 350 -35.72 72.61 22.30
N THR A 351 -35.45 72.53 23.59
CA THR A 351 -34.11 72.67 24.14
C THR A 351 -33.76 71.39 24.86
N LEU A 352 -32.61 70.82 24.51
CA LEU A 352 -32.01 69.68 25.20
C LEU A 352 -30.74 70.16 25.89
N ASP A 353 -30.81 70.17 27.22
CA ASP A 353 -29.68 70.33 28.14
C ASP A 353 -29.51 68.99 28.88
N GLY A 354 -28.49 68.21 28.53
CA GLY A 354 -28.35 66.90 29.16
C GLY A 354 -27.06 66.15 28.89
N ARG A 355 -26.74 65.27 29.84
CA ARG A 355 -25.69 64.24 29.72
C ARG A 355 -26.30 63.01 29.05
N LEU A 356 -25.79 62.62 27.89
CA LEU A 356 -26.24 61.43 27.17
C LEU A 356 -25.23 60.29 27.36
N SER A 357 -25.72 59.09 27.69
CA SER A 357 -24.92 57.86 27.70
C SER A 357 -25.30 57.02 26.49
N GLN A 358 -24.32 56.65 25.67
CA GLN A 358 -24.54 55.87 24.44
C GLN A 358 -23.63 54.65 24.40
N PRO A 359 -24.13 53.48 23.95
CA PRO A 359 -23.28 52.32 23.72
C PRO A 359 -22.41 52.50 22.47
N VAL A 360 -21.10 52.32 22.60
CA VAL A 360 -20.12 52.37 21.49
C VAL A 360 -19.71 50.95 21.11
N ASN A 361 -19.61 50.67 19.80
CA ASN A 361 -19.17 49.38 19.27
C ASN A 361 -17.71 49.46 18.81
N VAL A 362 -16.88 48.48 19.19
CA VAL A 362 -15.48 48.39 18.73
C VAL A 362 -15.24 47.03 18.08
N GLN A 363 -14.68 47.07 16.87
CA GLN A 363 -14.36 45.91 16.04
C GLN A 363 -12.88 45.97 15.64
N PRO A 364 -11.97 45.34 16.39
CA PRO A 364 -10.55 45.35 16.08
C PRO A 364 -10.21 44.39 14.92
N ASN A 365 -10.64 44.72 13.69
CA ASN A 365 -10.40 43.91 12.49
C ASN A 365 -9.66 44.73 11.41
N ALA A 366 -8.71 44.11 10.69
CA ALA A 366 -7.94 44.73 9.60
C ALA A 366 -8.07 43.96 8.27
N LYS A 367 -7.86 44.63 7.13
CA LYS A 367 -7.77 44.00 5.79
C LYS A 367 -6.36 43.45 5.57
N LEU A 368 -6.25 42.15 5.33
CA LEU A 368 -4.99 41.41 5.45
C LEU A 368 -3.99 41.60 4.29
N PHE A 369 -4.48 41.77 3.05
CA PHE A 369 -3.61 41.61 1.86
C PHE A 369 -3.03 42.91 1.31
N ASP A 370 -3.57 44.07 1.66
CA ASP A 370 -3.04 45.38 1.22
C ASP A 370 -1.90 45.90 2.11
N MET A 371 -1.53 45.16 3.17
CA MET A 371 -0.61 45.59 4.24
C MET A 371 0.64 44.72 4.39
N ILE A 372 0.83 43.69 3.56
CA ILE A 372 1.90 42.70 3.76
C ILE A 372 2.91 42.78 2.61
N ASP A 373 4.13 43.18 2.95
CA ASP A 373 5.29 43.12 2.07
C ASP A 373 5.60 41.66 1.68
N PRO A 374 5.86 41.35 0.39
CA PRO A 374 6.19 40.00 -0.06
C PRO A 374 7.36 39.34 0.68
N ALA A 375 8.38 40.10 1.11
CA ALA A 375 9.49 39.59 1.89
C ALA A 375 9.07 39.21 3.32
N VAL A 376 8.12 39.94 3.91
CA VAL A 376 7.51 39.58 5.19
C VAL A 376 6.65 38.32 5.03
N LEU A 377 5.91 38.20 3.93
CA LEU A 377 5.14 37.00 3.63
C LEU A 377 6.05 35.77 3.48
N GLN A 378 7.16 35.91 2.75
CA GLN A 378 8.14 34.84 2.58
C GLN A 378 8.79 34.43 3.92
N ALA A 379 9.21 35.40 4.74
CA ALA A 379 9.78 35.14 6.06
C ALA A 379 8.77 34.56 7.08
N ARG A 380 7.47 34.68 6.81
CA ARG A 380 6.38 34.18 7.68
C ARG A 380 5.63 32.99 7.07
N THR A 381 6.15 32.40 5.99
CA THR A 381 5.62 31.17 5.40
C THR A 381 6.25 29.97 6.10
N VAL A 382 5.42 29.06 6.62
CA VAL A 382 5.84 27.83 7.28
C VAL A 382 5.29 26.64 6.50
N GLU A 383 6.17 25.71 6.12
CA GLU A 383 5.76 24.44 5.53
C GLU A 383 5.48 23.43 6.64
N ALA A 384 4.28 22.84 6.63
CA ALA A 384 3.88 21.79 7.56
C ALA A 384 3.61 20.49 6.79
N ASP A 385 4.46 19.48 6.95
CA ASP A 385 4.21 18.15 6.41
C ASP A 385 3.23 17.38 7.30
N LEU A 386 1.97 17.34 6.86
CA LEU A 386 0.91 16.61 7.55
C LEU A 386 1.02 15.09 7.36
N ASN A 387 1.94 14.56 6.55
CA ASN A 387 2.16 13.11 6.45
C ASN A 387 2.98 12.57 7.62
N THR A 388 3.82 13.40 8.24
CA THR A 388 4.67 13.00 9.36
C THR A 388 3.84 12.74 10.62
N PRO A 389 3.76 11.50 11.12
CA PRO A 389 2.99 11.18 12.32
C PRO A 389 3.59 11.79 13.58
N ILE A 390 2.74 12.18 14.51
CA ILE A 390 3.17 12.56 15.86
C ILE A 390 3.71 11.31 16.57
N PHE A 391 2.94 10.22 16.49
CA PHE A 391 3.24 8.92 17.05
C PHE A 391 3.60 7.93 15.94
N HIS A 392 4.90 7.62 15.80
CA HIS A 392 5.31 6.56 14.88
C HIS A 392 4.99 5.19 15.48
N ARG A 393 4.56 4.26 14.63
CA ARG A 393 4.06 2.95 15.06
C ARG A 393 4.81 1.85 14.34
N LEU A 394 5.01 0.77 15.07
CA LEU A 394 5.46 -0.50 14.55
C LEU A 394 4.18 -1.32 14.31
N ASP A 395 3.90 -1.69 13.06
CA ASP A 395 2.78 -2.56 12.66
C ASP A 395 3.36 -3.62 11.73
N VAL A 396 3.74 -4.77 12.31
CA VAL A 396 4.47 -5.82 11.62
C VAL A 396 3.53 -7.00 11.38
N PRO A 397 3.11 -7.27 10.12
CA PRO A 397 2.46 -8.52 9.80
C PRO A 397 3.44 -9.68 9.99
N VAL A 398 3.02 -10.66 10.78
CA VAL A 398 3.74 -11.89 11.10
C VAL A 398 3.05 -13.04 10.38
N ARG A 399 3.82 -13.83 9.63
CA ARG A 399 3.34 -14.98 8.84
C ARG A 399 4.27 -16.17 9.02
N VAL A 400 3.73 -17.36 8.85
CA VAL A 400 4.48 -18.62 8.78
C VAL A 400 4.21 -19.28 7.43
N THR A 401 5.24 -19.74 6.73
CA THR A 401 5.09 -20.38 5.40
C THR A 401 5.13 -21.91 5.45
N ALA A 402 5.08 -22.50 6.64
CA ALA A 402 5.08 -23.94 6.81
C ALA A 402 3.78 -24.59 6.29
N GLU A 403 3.89 -25.79 5.73
CA GLU A 403 2.77 -26.60 5.25
C GLU A 403 2.25 -27.54 6.36
N PHE A 404 1.49 -27.01 7.31
CA PHE A 404 0.95 -27.74 8.47
C PHE A 404 0.13 -29.00 8.14
N GLU A 405 -0.43 -29.10 6.93
CA GLU A 405 -1.19 -30.26 6.45
C GLU A 405 -0.28 -31.41 5.99
N LYS A 406 0.91 -31.11 5.45
CA LYS A 406 1.85 -32.12 4.93
C LYS A 406 2.96 -32.42 5.92
N ASP A 407 3.40 -31.41 6.67
CA ASP A 407 4.53 -31.52 7.58
C ASP A 407 4.08 -32.03 8.96
N PRO A 408 4.98 -32.67 9.73
CA PRO A 408 4.71 -33.11 11.10
C PRO A 408 4.63 -31.95 12.11
N ILE A 409 4.21 -30.76 11.68
CA ILE A 409 4.09 -29.54 12.48
C ILE A 409 2.66 -29.41 13.00
N HIS A 410 2.50 -29.28 14.33
CA HIS A 410 1.22 -29.01 14.97
C HIS A 410 0.97 -27.50 15.12
N THR A 411 1.96 -26.77 15.64
CA THR A 411 1.85 -25.33 15.90
C THR A 411 3.21 -24.67 15.79
N VAL A 412 3.25 -23.47 15.23
CA VAL A 412 4.43 -22.58 15.31
C VAL A 412 4.04 -21.41 16.18
N GLN A 413 4.64 -21.29 17.36
CA GLN A 413 4.45 -20.13 18.22
C GLN A 413 5.53 -19.10 17.92
N VAL A 414 5.13 -17.87 17.61
CA VAL A 414 6.07 -16.77 17.37
C VAL A 414 5.91 -15.76 18.48
N HIS A 415 6.96 -15.56 19.26
CA HIS A 415 6.99 -14.57 20.33
C HIS A 415 7.74 -13.33 19.84
N LEU A 416 7.14 -12.16 20.00
CA LEU A 416 7.74 -10.87 19.64
C LEU A 416 7.83 -9.99 20.88
N ASP A 417 8.99 -9.36 21.08
CA ASP A 417 9.23 -8.43 22.16
C ASP A 417 9.85 -7.13 21.64
N TYR A 418 9.24 -6.02 22.04
CA TYR A 418 9.72 -4.67 21.82
C TYR A 418 9.92 -4.00 23.17
N ARG A 419 11.17 -3.66 23.51
CA ARG A 419 11.53 -2.92 24.72
C ARG A 419 12.53 -1.83 24.39
N GLN A 420 12.06 -0.59 24.30
CA GLN A 420 12.90 0.56 23.92
C GLN A 420 12.56 1.79 24.77
N THR A 421 13.59 2.52 25.20
CA THR A 421 13.43 3.79 25.92
C THR A 421 13.38 4.97 24.94
N ASP A 422 12.48 5.93 25.17
CA ASP A 422 12.45 7.20 24.44
C ASP A 422 13.56 8.10 25.00
N ASP A 423 14.50 8.53 24.17
CA ASP A 423 15.68 9.30 24.59
C ASP A 423 15.52 10.81 24.36
N ARG A 424 14.34 11.26 23.90
CA ARG A 424 14.12 12.69 23.65
C ARG A 424 14.16 13.46 24.98
N PRO A 425 14.72 14.69 25.00
CA PRO A 425 14.76 15.49 26.23
C PRO A 425 13.38 15.63 26.88
N GLY A 426 13.28 15.29 28.17
CA GLY A 426 12.01 15.32 28.92
C GLY A 426 11.10 14.10 28.72
N HIS A 427 11.48 13.16 27.85
CA HIS A 427 10.82 11.87 27.68
C HIS A 427 11.83 10.79 28.10
N ASN A 428 11.54 10.00 29.14
CA ASN A 428 12.39 8.88 29.59
C ASN A 428 11.54 7.62 29.84
N GLU A 429 10.46 7.51 29.07
CA GLU A 429 9.51 6.40 29.17
C GLU A 429 10.07 5.19 28.40
N THR A 430 10.05 4.02 29.03
CA THR A 430 10.37 2.76 28.36
C THR A 430 9.10 2.14 27.80
N LYS A 431 9.00 2.07 26.48
CA LYS A 431 7.90 1.45 25.78
C LYS A 431 8.16 -0.04 25.65
N THR A 432 7.24 -0.83 26.21
CA THR A 432 7.31 -2.30 26.22
C THR A 432 6.07 -2.89 25.56
N ARG A 433 6.24 -3.85 24.66
CA ARG A 433 5.16 -4.67 24.12
C ARG A 433 5.70 -6.07 23.86
N SER A 434 4.99 -7.06 24.38
CA SER A 434 5.32 -8.48 24.14
C SER A 434 4.05 -9.21 23.77
N GLU A 435 4.08 -9.98 22.69
CA GLU A 435 2.95 -10.80 22.23
C GLU A 435 3.44 -12.14 21.73
N THR A 436 2.59 -13.16 21.85
CA THR A 436 2.83 -14.49 21.28
C THR A 436 1.68 -14.81 20.33
N PHE A 437 2.02 -15.29 19.15
CA PHE A 437 1.08 -15.70 18.12
C PHE A 437 1.22 -17.19 17.85
N ASP A 438 0.10 -17.91 17.92
CA ASP A 438 0.04 -19.35 17.66
C ASP A 438 -0.47 -19.57 16.24
N PHE A 439 0.40 -20.07 15.37
CA PHE A 439 0.05 -20.44 14.00
C PHE A 439 -0.26 -21.94 13.94
N THR A 440 -1.44 -22.27 13.42
CA THR A 440 -1.90 -23.63 13.15
C THR A 440 -2.08 -23.90 11.66
N THR A 441 -2.04 -22.85 10.84
CA THR A 441 -2.10 -22.93 9.37
C THR A 441 -1.10 -21.97 8.71
N GLY A 442 -0.69 -22.26 7.48
CA GLY A 442 0.19 -21.39 6.70
C GLY A 442 -0.50 -20.16 6.07
N ARG A 443 -1.75 -19.87 6.46
CA ARG A 443 -2.57 -18.77 5.91
C ARG A 443 -2.89 -17.68 6.93
N GLU A 444 -2.64 -17.94 8.21
CA GLU A 444 -2.86 -16.98 9.29
C GLU A 444 -1.87 -15.80 9.16
N VAL A 445 -2.36 -14.62 9.48
CA VAL A 445 -1.55 -13.41 9.57
C VAL A 445 -1.92 -12.74 10.89
N TYR A 446 -0.91 -12.53 11.72
CA TYR A 446 -1.05 -11.73 12.93
C TYR A 446 -0.30 -10.40 12.78
N TYR A 447 -0.63 -9.41 13.60
CA TYR A 447 -0.05 -8.08 13.52
C TYR A 447 0.49 -7.66 14.88
N PHE A 448 1.82 -7.56 14.97
CA PHE A 448 2.48 -7.03 16.15
C PHE A 448 2.48 -5.50 16.11
N ARG A 449 1.84 -4.88 17.09
CA ARG A 449 1.54 -3.44 17.09
C ARG A 449 2.01 -2.75 18.36
N THR A 450 2.80 -1.71 18.19
CA THR A 450 3.15 -0.81 19.31
C THR A 450 3.52 0.59 18.83
N THR A 451 3.43 1.57 19.72
CA THR A 451 3.96 2.91 19.46
C THR A 451 5.46 2.91 19.70
N MET A 452 6.23 3.37 18.72
CA MET A 452 7.69 3.36 18.81
C MET A 452 8.20 4.44 19.77
N ALA A 453 9.31 4.12 20.43
CA ALA A 453 10.14 5.08 21.14
C ALA A 453 10.96 5.86 20.11
N LYS A 454 11.52 7.00 20.50
CA LYS A 454 12.34 7.83 19.62
C LYS A 454 13.75 7.99 20.22
N ALA A 455 14.75 8.12 19.37
CA ALA A 455 16.10 8.50 19.78
C ALA A 455 16.16 10.01 20.11
N ALA A 456 17.29 10.48 20.60
CA ALA A 456 17.48 11.87 21.03
C ALA A 456 17.23 12.90 19.91
N ASP A 457 17.50 12.52 18.66
CA ASP A 457 17.24 13.32 17.44
C ASP A 457 15.78 13.26 16.94
N GLY A 458 14.93 12.46 17.61
CA GLY A 458 13.54 12.25 17.25
C GLY A 458 13.29 11.15 16.22
N THR A 459 14.32 10.42 15.77
CA THR A 459 14.14 9.27 14.87
C THR A 459 13.45 8.10 15.58
N PRO A 460 12.50 7.39 14.94
CA PRO A 460 11.84 6.25 15.56
C PRO A 460 12.77 5.05 15.71
N LYS A 461 12.75 4.39 16.88
CA LYS A 461 13.43 3.13 17.15
C LYS A 461 12.53 1.98 16.71
N ASP A 462 12.88 1.30 15.62
CA ASP A 462 12.08 0.23 15.02
C ASP A 462 12.65 -1.17 15.21
N THR A 463 13.59 -1.31 16.16
CA THR A 463 14.24 -2.58 16.48
C THR A 463 13.42 -3.35 17.51
N PHE A 464 13.12 -4.61 17.21
CA PHE A 464 12.43 -5.55 18.08
C PHE A 464 13.08 -6.93 17.98
N THR A 465 12.75 -7.82 18.92
CA THR A 465 13.23 -9.20 18.91
C THR A 465 12.07 -10.14 18.63
N TYR A 466 12.35 -11.25 17.95
CA TYR A 466 11.40 -12.34 17.83
C TYR A 466 12.09 -13.68 18.10
N SER A 467 11.35 -14.63 18.65
CA SER A 467 11.76 -16.03 18.76
C SER A 467 10.62 -16.92 18.26
N SER A 468 10.91 -18.19 18.04
CA SER A 468 9.89 -19.14 17.60
C SER A 468 10.03 -20.45 18.34
N THR A 469 8.89 -21.05 18.68
CA THR A 469 8.83 -22.38 19.28
C THR A 469 7.98 -23.26 18.37
N LEU A 470 8.58 -24.35 17.90
CA LEU A 470 7.93 -25.29 17.00
C LEU A 470 7.43 -26.50 17.79
N HIS A 471 6.12 -26.75 17.71
CA HIS A 471 5.44 -27.91 18.29
C HIS A 471 5.11 -28.92 17.20
N TYR A 472 5.52 -30.17 17.38
CA TYR A 472 5.34 -31.23 16.38
C TYR A 472 4.15 -32.13 16.70
N ARG A 473 3.49 -32.71 15.68
CA ARG A 473 2.31 -33.57 15.88
C ARG A 473 2.62 -34.90 16.56
N ALA A 474 3.78 -35.48 16.24
CA ALA A 474 4.16 -36.83 16.65
C ALA A 474 5.08 -36.86 17.88
N SER A 475 5.37 -35.71 18.51
CA SER A 475 6.29 -35.60 19.63
C SER A 475 5.81 -34.59 20.66
N GLN A 476 6.11 -34.81 21.93
CA GLN A 476 5.95 -33.81 22.99
C GLN A 476 7.15 -32.85 23.09
N SER A 477 8.20 -33.07 22.28
CA SER A 477 9.36 -32.19 22.23
C SER A 477 9.02 -30.92 21.47
N GLU A 478 9.39 -29.79 22.05
CA GLU A 478 9.38 -28.49 21.39
C GLU A 478 10.80 -28.12 20.95
N VAL A 479 10.91 -27.44 19.81
CA VAL A 479 12.18 -26.85 19.36
C VAL A 479 12.11 -25.35 19.54
N HIS A 480 12.96 -24.83 20.43
CA HIS A 480 13.10 -23.40 20.64
C HIS A 480 14.16 -22.81 19.70
N VAL A 481 13.74 -21.87 18.88
CA VAL A 481 14.61 -21.02 18.06
C VAL A 481 14.94 -19.77 18.88
N PRO A 482 16.22 -19.50 19.16
CA PRO A 482 16.61 -18.41 20.04
C PRO A 482 16.18 -17.05 19.49
N PRO A 483 16.04 -16.02 20.35
CA PRO A 483 15.65 -14.69 19.93
C PRO A 483 16.61 -14.07 18.90
N VAL A 484 16.03 -13.47 17.87
CA VAL A 484 16.75 -12.73 16.82
C VAL A 484 16.29 -11.27 16.86
N GLU A 485 17.25 -10.36 16.90
CA GLU A 485 16.99 -8.93 16.77
C GLU A 485 16.78 -8.56 15.30
N THR A 486 15.76 -7.75 15.02
CA THR A 486 15.41 -7.37 13.65
C THR A 486 14.75 -5.99 13.58
N ARG A 487 14.64 -5.47 12.34
CA ARG A 487 13.95 -4.23 11.97
C ARG A 487 12.96 -4.44 10.81
N LEU A 488 12.64 -5.70 10.51
CA LEU A 488 11.78 -6.06 9.38
C LEU A 488 10.38 -5.47 9.54
N LYS A 489 9.85 -4.91 8.45
CA LYS A 489 8.49 -4.37 8.38
C LYS A 489 7.43 -5.43 8.08
N SER A 490 7.84 -6.65 7.74
CA SER A 490 7.02 -7.84 7.57
C SER A 490 7.85 -9.03 8.01
N LEU A 491 7.38 -9.79 9.00
CA LEU A 491 8.07 -10.95 9.51
C LEU A 491 7.48 -12.22 8.88
N VAL A 492 8.31 -12.97 8.17
CA VAL A 492 7.92 -14.25 7.57
C VAL A 492 8.82 -15.32 8.17
N ILE A 493 8.25 -16.22 8.96
CA ILE A 493 8.96 -17.38 9.52
C ILE A 493 8.90 -18.49 8.49
N GLY A 494 10.00 -18.66 7.76
CA GLY A 494 10.22 -19.75 6.81
C GLY A 494 10.94 -20.95 7.43
N TYR A 495 11.08 -22.02 6.64
CA TYR A 495 11.79 -23.24 7.06
C TYR A 495 13.26 -23.00 7.41
N ASP A 496 13.89 -22.04 6.76
CA ASP A 496 15.24 -21.58 7.06
C ASP A 496 15.39 -21.05 8.50
N SER A 497 14.30 -20.61 9.11
CA SER A 497 14.25 -20.06 10.47
C SER A 497 13.77 -21.07 11.52
N LEU A 498 13.39 -22.30 11.13
CA LEU A 498 12.70 -23.27 11.99
C LEU A 498 13.55 -24.46 12.47
N SER A 499 14.87 -24.43 12.31
CA SER A 499 15.78 -25.52 12.73
C SER A 499 15.33 -26.90 12.22
N CYS A 500 15.16 -26.99 10.90
CA CYS A 500 14.69 -28.19 10.20
C CYS A 500 15.50 -28.44 8.92
N VAL A 501 15.37 -29.66 8.39
CA VAL A 501 15.87 -30.07 7.08
C VAL A 501 14.69 -30.44 6.21
N GLN A 502 14.58 -29.81 5.06
CA GLN A 502 13.60 -30.12 4.03
C GLN A 502 14.32 -30.42 2.73
N VAL A 503 13.98 -31.55 2.12
CA VAL A 503 14.57 -32.02 0.86
C VAL A 503 13.45 -32.35 -0.11
N THR A 504 13.39 -31.64 -1.23
CA THR A 504 12.53 -31.98 -2.36
C THR A 504 13.32 -32.85 -3.33
N CYS A 505 12.86 -34.06 -3.58
CA CYS A 505 13.40 -34.96 -4.59
C CYS A 505 12.61 -34.82 -5.89
N ILE A 506 13.30 -34.62 -6.99
CA ILE A 506 12.70 -34.51 -8.32
C ILE A 506 13.40 -35.45 -9.31
N THR A 507 12.63 -35.98 -10.26
CA THR A 507 13.17 -36.84 -11.31
C THR A 507 14.04 -36.03 -12.27
N GLY A 508 15.27 -36.50 -12.50
CA GLY A 508 16.16 -36.04 -13.56
C GLY A 508 16.09 -36.94 -14.79
N LYS A 509 17.25 -37.33 -15.32
CA LYS A 509 17.41 -38.27 -16.43
C LYS A 509 17.23 -39.70 -15.93
N ILE A 510 16.01 -40.21 -16.02
CA ILE A 510 15.70 -41.61 -15.69
C ILE A 510 15.07 -42.27 -16.94
N PRO A 511 15.67 -43.34 -17.49
CA PRO A 511 15.08 -44.12 -18.58
C PRO A 511 13.99 -45.04 -18.03
N TRP A 512 12.75 -44.54 -17.97
CA TRP A 512 11.58 -45.28 -17.47
C TRP A 512 11.18 -46.49 -18.35
N ASP A 513 11.81 -46.65 -19.51
CA ASP A 513 11.72 -47.86 -20.34
C ASP A 513 12.49 -49.05 -19.76
N VAL A 514 13.36 -48.83 -18.77
CA VAL A 514 14.12 -49.87 -18.06
C VAL A 514 13.94 -49.78 -16.54
N VAL A 515 13.77 -48.57 -15.99
CA VAL A 515 13.57 -48.33 -14.56
C VAL A 515 12.08 -48.35 -14.22
N GLU A 516 11.67 -49.19 -13.28
CA GLU A 516 10.30 -49.22 -12.75
C GLU A 516 10.07 -48.09 -11.75
N ARG A 517 11.00 -47.93 -10.79
CA ARG A 517 10.94 -46.87 -9.77
C ARG A 517 12.33 -46.50 -9.24
N ALA A 518 12.44 -45.28 -8.73
CA ALA A 518 13.60 -44.80 -8.00
C ALA A 518 13.21 -44.45 -6.56
N ASP A 519 13.80 -45.15 -5.59
CA ASP A 519 13.62 -44.93 -4.17
C ASP A 519 14.78 -44.08 -3.63
N VAL A 520 14.47 -42.91 -3.09
CA VAL A 520 15.44 -42.03 -2.42
C VAL A 520 15.31 -42.23 -0.91
N LYS A 521 16.23 -42.99 -0.33
CA LYS A 521 16.32 -43.17 1.13
C LYS A 521 17.02 -41.96 1.72
N LEU A 522 16.36 -41.26 2.63
CA LEU A 522 16.86 -40.05 3.28
C LEU A 522 16.96 -40.29 4.78
N ARG A 523 18.02 -39.78 5.40
CA ARG A 523 18.24 -39.89 6.84
C ARG A 523 18.95 -38.66 7.39
N TYR A 524 18.45 -38.12 8.51
CA TYR A 524 19.17 -37.12 9.27
C TYR A 524 20.00 -37.80 10.38
N PRO A 525 21.34 -37.64 10.38
CA PRO A 525 22.21 -38.33 11.32
C PRO A 525 22.00 -37.83 12.76
N GLY A 526 22.15 -38.73 13.73
CA GLY A 526 22.09 -38.38 15.16
C GLY A 526 20.68 -38.17 15.72
N LEU A 527 19.63 -38.23 14.90
CA LEU A 527 18.24 -38.13 15.34
C LEU A 527 17.52 -39.49 15.29
N ASN A 528 16.90 -39.87 16.41
CA ASN A 528 16.09 -41.08 16.53
C ASN A 528 14.60 -40.71 16.59
N SER A 529 14.03 -40.32 15.44
CA SER A 529 12.62 -39.95 15.27
C SER A 529 12.02 -40.64 14.04
N PRO A 530 10.71 -40.94 14.01
CA PRO A 530 10.06 -41.41 12.78
C PRO A 530 10.26 -40.47 11.59
N SER A 531 10.38 -39.16 11.83
CA SER A 531 10.65 -38.19 10.75
C SER A 531 12.12 -38.14 10.33
N ALA A 532 13.05 -38.70 11.12
CA ALA A 532 14.48 -38.65 10.85
C ALA A 532 14.88 -39.48 9.63
N THR A 533 14.00 -40.37 9.18
CA THR A 533 14.22 -41.25 8.04
C THR A 533 12.98 -41.29 7.17
N GLU A 534 13.14 -41.25 5.85
CA GLU A 534 12.04 -41.35 4.91
C GLU A 534 12.51 -42.02 3.62
N THR A 535 11.60 -42.64 2.88
CA THR A 535 11.88 -43.14 1.53
C THR A 535 10.97 -42.46 0.53
N VAL A 536 11.53 -41.54 -0.26
CA VAL A 536 10.79 -40.87 -1.33
C VAL A 536 10.85 -41.73 -2.59
N THR A 537 9.74 -42.39 -2.92
CA THR A 537 9.59 -43.14 -4.18
C THR A 537 9.15 -42.21 -5.31
N LEU A 538 9.91 -42.25 -6.41
CA LEU A 538 9.66 -41.58 -7.68
C LEU A 538 9.36 -42.63 -8.78
N THR A 539 8.42 -42.31 -9.66
CA THR A 539 8.02 -43.16 -10.80
C THR A 539 7.74 -42.29 -12.03
N SER A 540 7.50 -42.90 -13.19
CA SER A 540 7.08 -42.18 -14.40
C SER A 540 5.81 -41.34 -14.21
N GLY A 541 4.92 -41.74 -13.28
CA GLY A 541 3.70 -41.00 -12.91
C GLY A 541 3.84 -40.09 -11.68
N LYS A 542 4.96 -40.16 -10.95
CA LYS A 542 5.24 -39.35 -9.75
C LYS A 542 6.66 -38.80 -9.83
N SER A 543 6.78 -37.62 -10.43
CA SER A 543 8.07 -36.96 -10.71
C SER A 543 8.67 -36.18 -9.53
N GLU A 544 7.93 -36.05 -8.44
CA GLU A 544 8.38 -35.30 -7.27
C GLU A 544 7.91 -35.94 -5.94
N GLY A 545 8.68 -35.67 -4.90
CA GLY A 545 8.32 -35.94 -3.52
C GLY A 545 9.18 -35.12 -2.59
N SER A 546 8.80 -35.04 -1.32
CA SER A 546 9.52 -34.27 -0.33
C SER A 546 9.67 -35.04 0.97
N TRP A 547 10.75 -34.74 1.67
CA TRP A 547 10.99 -35.19 3.02
C TRP A 547 11.26 -33.97 3.90
N PHE A 548 10.74 -34.03 5.12
CA PHE A 548 10.94 -33.02 6.14
C PHE A 548 11.31 -33.72 7.44
N THR A 549 12.32 -33.18 8.12
CA THR A 549 12.68 -33.59 9.48
C THR A 549 13.20 -32.42 10.29
N TYR A 550 13.13 -32.54 11.61
CA TYR A 550 13.64 -31.54 12.54
C TYR A 550 15.07 -31.84 12.94
N THR A 551 15.87 -30.82 13.28
CA THR A 551 17.27 -31.05 13.68
C THR A 551 17.45 -31.18 15.20
N ASN A 552 16.37 -31.03 15.98
CA ASN A 552 16.40 -31.03 17.45
C ASN A 552 17.42 -30.01 18.03
N GLY A 553 17.53 -28.85 17.39
CA GLY A 553 18.46 -27.78 17.79
C GLY A 553 19.88 -27.94 17.26
N ASP A 554 20.19 -29.01 16.52
CA ASP A 554 21.46 -29.14 15.80
C ASP A 554 21.52 -28.08 14.67
N PRO A 555 22.57 -27.24 14.61
CA PRO A 555 22.73 -26.25 13.54
C PRO A 555 23.07 -26.88 12.19
N SER A 556 23.51 -28.14 12.16
CA SER A 556 23.80 -28.86 10.92
C SER A 556 22.51 -29.10 10.11
N ARG A 557 22.62 -28.96 8.78
CA ARG A 557 21.57 -29.35 7.83
C ARG A 557 22.01 -30.50 6.93
N GLU A 558 23.13 -31.12 7.27
CA GLU A 558 23.67 -32.24 6.51
C GLU A 558 22.82 -33.50 6.76
N TYR A 559 22.40 -34.14 5.67
CA TYR A 559 21.64 -35.38 5.68
C TYR A 559 22.32 -36.44 4.81
N GLU A 560 22.05 -37.70 5.10
CA GLU A 560 22.46 -38.87 4.32
C GLU A 560 21.38 -39.18 3.27
N ARG A 561 21.81 -39.46 2.03
CA ARG A 561 20.95 -39.92 0.93
C ARG A 561 21.50 -41.19 0.31
N GLN A 562 20.62 -42.09 -0.10
CA GLN A 562 20.96 -43.26 -0.90
C GLN A 562 19.92 -43.40 -2.02
N PHE A 563 20.39 -43.63 -3.24
CA PHE A 563 19.51 -43.93 -4.38
C PHE A 563 19.43 -45.43 -4.61
N VAL A 564 18.21 -45.93 -4.76
CA VAL A 564 17.95 -47.31 -5.12
C VAL A 564 17.03 -47.33 -6.34
N PHE A 565 17.48 -47.92 -7.44
CA PHE A 565 16.68 -48.06 -8.66
C PHE A 565 16.22 -49.50 -8.79
N THR A 566 14.91 -49.72 -8.91
CA THR A 566 14.35 -51.03 -9.27
C THR A 566 14.08 -51.03 -10.76
N LEU A 567 14.62 -52.01 -11.47
CA LEU A 567 14.44 -52.18 -12.91
C LEU A 567 13.18 -53.00 -13.21
N LEU A 568 12.67 -52.92 -14.44
CA LEU A 568 11.46 -53.62 -14.88
C LEU A 568 11.60 -55.15 -14.87
N ASP A 569 12.82 -55.67 -14.90
CA ASP A 569 13.12 -57.09 -14.75
C ASP A 569 13.14 -57.57 -13.28
N GLY A 570 12.97 -56.65 -12.33
CA GLY A 570 12.97 -56.90 -10.89
C GLY A 570 14.34 -56.79 -10.21
N SER A 571 15.43 -56.61 -10.97
CA SER A 571 16.75 -56.34 -10.42
C SER A 571 16.81 -54.98 -9.72
N ARG A 572 17.76 -54.80 -8.82
CA ARG A 572 17.91 -53.58 -8.01
C ARG A 572 19.34 -53.08 -8.07
N MET A 573 19.47 -51.77 -8.23
CA MET A 573 20.74 -51.07 -8.22
C MET A 573 20.78 -50.15 -7.01
N GLU A 574 21.62 -50.47 -6.04
CA GLU A 574 21.85 -49.63 -4.86
C GLU A 574 23.13 -48.81 -5.05
N LEU A 575 23.01 -47.49 -5.02
CA LEU A 575 24.18 -46.61 -5.03
C LEU A 575 24.70 -46.38 -3.61
N GLU A 576 25.98 -46.03 -3.51
CA GLU A 576 26.61 -45.72 -2.23
C GLU A 576 25.93 -44.53 -1.53
N PRO A 577 25.70 -44.60 -0.22
CA PRO A 577 25.19 -43.47 0.55
C PRO A 577 26.14 -42.26 0.48
N GLN A 578 25.56 -41.08 0.30
CA GLN A 578 26.30 -39.82 0.26
C GLN A 578 25.69 -38.81 1.22
N ARG A 579 26.53 -37.91 1.74
CA ARG A 579 26.07 -36.76 2.52
C ARG A 579 25.79 -35.57 1.60
N SER A 580 24.78 -34.78 1.96
CA SER A 580 24.34 -33.62 1.18
C SER A 580 23.73 -32.58 2.11
N THR A 581 23.74 -31.33 1.66
CA THR A 581 23.00 -30.20 2.25
C THR A 581 22.01 -29.59 1.24
N THR A 582 21.84 -30.22 0.08
CA THR A 582 21.05 -29.70 -1.04
C THR A 582 19.55 -29.84 -0.77
N ALA A 583 18.83 -28.71 -0.70
CA ALA A 583 17.38 -28.73 -0.46
C ALA A 583 16.56 -29.27 -1.65
N ARG A 584 17.10 -29.22 -2.89
CA ARG A 584 16.45 -29.74 -4.09
C ARG A 584 17.33 -30.79 -4.76
N LEU A 585 17.01 -32.05 -4.55
CA LEU A 585 17.77 -33.20 -5.02
C LEU A 585 17.24 -33.68 -6.37
N VAL A 586 18.06 -33.58 -7.41
CA VAL A 586 17.78 -34.20 -8.72
C VAL A 586 18.24 -35.65 -8.68
N VAL A 587 17.36 -36.55 -9.10
CA VAL A 587 17.63 -38.00 -9.13
C VAL A 587 17.83 -38.41 -10.57
N ASP A 588 19.09 -38.65 -10.94
CA ASP A 588 19.48 -39.20 -12.24
C ASP A 588 19.77 -40.69 -12.08
N ALA A 589 19.30 -41.51 -13.02
CA ALA A 589 19.68 -42.91 -13.08
C ALA A 589 21.15 -43.03 -13.55
N PRO A 590 21.92 -44.01 -13.05
CA PRO A 590 23.35 -44.13 -13.33
C PRO A 590 23.62 -44.78 -14.70
N PHE A 591 22.91 -44.35 -15.75
CA PHE A 591 23.09 -44.80 -17.13
C PHE A 591 23.61 -43.64 -17.98
N ASP A 592 24.79 -43.81 -18.56
CA ASP A 592 25.48 -42.77 -19.31
C ASP A 592 25.30 -42.90 -20.83
N ASP A 593 25.08 -44.12 -21.33
CA ASP A 593 24.90 -44.37 -22.76
C ASP A 593 23.95 -45.56 -23.05
N THR A 594 23.81 -45.96 -24.32
CA THR A 594 22.98 -47.10 -24.75
C THR A 594 23.65 -47.89 -25.87
N LEU A 595 24.02 -49.14 -25.57
CA LEU A 595 24.44 -50.10 -26.57
C LEU A 595 23.24 -50.52 -27.42
N THR A 596 23.35 -50.34 -28.74
CA THR A 596 22.33 -50.78 -29.70
C THR A 596 22.96 -51.74 -30.68
N VAL A 597 22.49 -52.99 -30.69
CA VAL A 597 22.98 -54.05 -31.58
C VAL A 597 21.84 -54.52 -32.47
N THR A 598 22.08 -54.53 -33.79
CA THR A 598 21.11 -55.07 -34.76
C THR A 598 21.52 -56.48 -35.18
N PHE A 599 20.67 -57.46 -34.91
CA PHE A 599 20.84 -58.83 -35.36
C PHE A 599 19.95 -59.10 -36.57
N THR A 600 20.55 -59.50 -37.69
CA THR A 600 19.86 -59.79 -38.95
C THR A 600 19.91 -61.29 -39.25
N PRO A 601 18.77 -62.00 -39.31
CA PRO A 601 18.75 -63.42 -39.61
C PRO A 601 19.19 -63.69 -41.05
N GLN A 602 19.91 -64.79 -41.27
CA GLN A 602 20.40 -65.26 -42.57
C GLN A 602 20.07 -66.74 -42.77
N GLY A 603 19.77 -67.10 -44.01
CA GLY A 603 19.41 -68.46 -44.40
C GLY A 603 18.05 -68.54 -45.09
N ALA A 604 17.69 -69.73 -45.57
CA ALA A 604 16.42 -69.97 -46.24
C ALA A 604 15.39 -70.56 -45.27
N PHE A 605 14.23 -69.92 -45.17
CA PHE A 605 13.09 -70.33 -44.34
C PHE A 605 11.92 -70.73 -45.26
N PRO A 606 11.69 -72.02 -45.59
CA PRO A 606 12.42 -73.26 -45.23
C PRO A 606 13.73 -73.48 -46.02
N PRO A 607 14.65 -74.40 -45.60
CA PRO A 607 14.48 -75.46 -44.59
C PRO A 607 14.66 -75.05 -43.13
N ILE A 608 15.10 -73.82 -42.84
CA ILE A 608 15.16 -73.31 -41.46
C ILE A 608 13.73 -73.10 -40.96
N SER A 609 13.44 -73.59 -39.75
CA SER A 609 12.20 -73.33 -39.04
C SER A 609 12.33 -72.09 -38.15
N SER A 610 13.44 -71.95 -37.41
CA SER A 610 13.70 -70.77 -36.60
C SER A 610 15.19 -70.63 -36.25
N ILE A 611 15.59 -69.41 -35.89
CA ILE A 611 16.90 -69.10 -35.31
C ILE A 611 16.66 -68.56 -33.90
N VAL A 612 17.17 -69.24 -32.88
CA VAL A 612 17.10 -68.80 -31.48
C VAL A 612 18.40 -68.09 -31.14
N LEU A 613 18.29 -66.79 -30.88
CA LEU A 613 19.39 -65.93 -30.48
C LEU A 613 19.30 -65.67 -28.97
N SER A 614 20.33 -66.08 -28.22
CA SER A 614 20.52 -65.68 -26.82
C SER A 614 21.60 -64.61 -26.75
N VAL A 615 21.35 -63.50 -26.08
CA VAL A 615 22.31 -62.39 -25.92
C VAL A 615 22.43 -62.02 -24.45
N ARG A 616 23.67 -61.76 -24.04
CA ARG A 616 24.04 -61.40 -22.66
C ARG A 616 24.99 -60.21 -22.66
N TYR A 617 24.65 -59.21 -21.86
CA TYR A 617 25.56 -58.14 -21.43
C TYR A 617 25.85 -58.30 -19.94
N SER A 618 27.10 -58.06 -19.53
CA SER A 618 27.52 -58.14 -18.12
C SER A 618 28.50 -57.02 -17.81
N ASP A 619 28.19 -56.25 -16.77
CA ASP A 619 29.02 -55.22 -16.17
C ASP A 619 29.21 -55.54 -14.67
N PRO A 620 30.20 -56.41 -14.35
CA PRO A 620 30.41 -56.89 -12.99
C PRO A 620 30.87 -55.78 -12.02
N ALA A 621 31.54 -54.74 -12.53
CA ALA A 621 32.00 -53.62 -11.69
C ALA A 621 30.83 -52.83 -11.10
N ASN A 622 29.67 -52.93 -11.74
CA ASN A 622 28.47 -52.20 -11.42
C ASN A 622 27.27 -53.11 -11.06
N ASP A 623 27.50 -54.42 -10.90
CA ASP A 623 26.47 -55.43 -10.60
C ASP A 623 25.26 -55.36 -11.53
N TYR A 624 25.52 -55.22 -12.84
CA TYR A 624 24.47 -55.06 -13.86
C TYR A 624 24.62 -56.09 -14.98
N GLU A 625 23.61 -56.93 -15.17
CA GLU A 625 23.55 -57.93 -16.23
C GLU A 625 22.22 -57.88 -16.96
N VAL A 626 22.24 -58.10 -18.28
CA VAL A 626 21.03 -58.18 -19.10
C VAL A 626 21.10 -59.44 -19.95
N ASP A 627 20.13 -60.33 -19.74
CA ASP A 627 19.93 -61.56 -20.49
C ASP A 627 18.66 -61.46 -21.34
N THR A 628 18.76 -61.77 -22.63
CA THR A 628 17.61 -61.73 -23.54
C THR A 628 17.66 -62.87 -24.55
N VAL A 629 16.50 -63.45 -24.85
CA VAL A 629 16.35 -64.44 -25.92
C VAL A 629 15.39 -63.89 -26.95
N HIS A 630 15.76 -63.99 -28.22
CA HIS A 630 14.93 -63.63 -29.36
C HIS A 630 14.86 -64.79 -30.34
N VAL A 631 13.72 -64.97 -31.02
CA VAL A 631 13.51 -66.05 -31.99
C VAL A 631 13.12 -65.44 -33.32
N PHE A 632 13.92 -65.70 -34.35
CA PHE A 632 13.60 -65.33 -35.72
C PHE A 632 12.89 -66.49 -36.43
N GLU A 633 11.75 -66.19 -37.04
CA GLU A 633 10.96 -67.15 -37.84
C GLU A 633 11.03 -66.84 -39.36
N ALA A 634 11.66 -65.72 -39.73
CA ALA A 634 11.80 -65.26 -41.11
C ALA A 634 13.15 -64.55 -41.33
N HIS A 635 13.51 -64.33 -42.60
CA HIS A 635 14.80 -63.71 -43.00
C HIS A 635 14.77 -62.17 -43.06
N ASP A 636 13.58 -61.57 -43.09
CA ASP A 636 13.35 -60.14 -43.31
C ASP A 636 12.95 -59.37 -42.04
N ASP A 637 13.17 -59.97 -40.86
CA ASP A 637 12.84 -59.39 -39.56
C ASP A 637 14.09 -59.18 -38.70
N PRO A 638 14.85 -58.08 -38.90
CA PRO A 638 16.00 -57.76 -38.06
C PRO A 638 15.55 -57.32 -36.67
N TRP A 639 16.23 -57.79 -35.63
CA TRP A 639 15.94 -57.45 -34.24
C TRP A 639 16.96 -56.46 -33.69
N VAL A 640 16.48 -55.39 -33.05
CA VAL A 640 17.32 -54.39 -32.40
C VAL A 640 17.30 -54.64 -30.90
N TRP A 641 18.43 -55.09 -30.36
CA TRP A 641 18.65 -55.22 -28.93
C TRP A 641 19.26 -53.95 -28.36
N LYS A 642 18.71 -53.47 -27.24
CA LYS A 642 19.16 -52.25 -26.57
C LYS A 642 19.49 -52.54 -25.11
N VAL A 643 20.65 -52.07 -24.67
CA VAL A 643 21.10 -52.16 -23.27
C VAL A 643 21.57 -50.78 -22.82
N ARG A 644 21.11 -50.32 -21.65
CA ARG A 644 21.58 -49.05 -21.07
C ARG A 644 22.95 -49.28 -20.44
N LEU A 645 23.95 -48.48 -20.79
CA LEU A 645 25.31 -48.64 -20.31
C LEU A 645 25.57 -47.75 -19.09
N ARG A 646 26.23 -48.31 -18.07
CA ARG A 646 26.79 -47.56 -16.95
C ARG A 646 28.22 -47.11 -17.20
N ASP A 647 28.97 -47.93 -17.94
CA ASP A 647 30.27 -47.60 -18.47
C ASP A 647 30.17 -47.52 -20.00
N PRO A 648 30.22 -46.31 -20.60
CA PRO A 648 30.18 -46.14 -22.05
C PRO A 648 31.29 -46.88 -22.80
N ASP A 649 32.40 -47.21 -22.14
CA ASP A 649 33.54 -47.91 -22.75
C ASP A 649 33.34 -49.45 -22.75
N LEU A 650 32.41 -49.97 -21.93
CA LEU A 650 32.09 -51.40 -21.89
C LEU A 650 30.98 -51.73 -22.91
N GLN A 651 31.38 -51.91 -24.18
CA GLN A 651 30.45 -52.21 -25.28
C GLN A 651 30.46 -53.67 -25.74
N GLU A 652 31.24 -54.52 -25.07
CA GLU A 652 31.31 -55.94 -25.38
C GLU A 652 30.08 -56.70 -24.86
N TYR A 653 29.55 -57.60 -25.68
CA TYR A 653 28.44 -58.47 -25.33
C TYR A 653 28.73 -59.89 -25.84
N ARG A 654 28.01 -60.86 -25.25
CA ARG A 654 28.06 -62.26 -25.67
C ARG A 654 26.76 -62.65 -26.36
N TYR A 655 26.86 -63.46 -27.40
CA TYR A 655 25.68 -64.01 -28.07
C TYR A 655 25.89 -65.48 -28.45
N LYS A 656 24.79 -66.22 -28.55
CA LYS A 656 24.75 -67.62 -28.95
C LYS A 656 23.59 -67.80 -29.92
N VAL A 657 23.82 -68.53 -31.00
CA VAL A 657 22.85 -68.77 -32.07
C VAL A 657 22.60 -70.27 -32.20
N ASP A 658 21.34 -70.70 -32.00
CA ASP A 658 20.89 -72.07 -32.25
C ASP A 658 19.92 -72.07 -33.44
N VAL A 659 20.15 -72.92 -34.45
CA VAL A 659 19.31 -73.00 -35.66
C VAL A 659 18.48 -74.28 -35.63
N ALA A 660 17.15 -74.16 -35.74
CA ALA A 660 16.23 -75.28 -35.83
C ALA A 660 15.72 -75.43 -37.27
N TYR A 661 15.70 -76.65 -37.78
CA TYR A 661 15.25 -76.97 -39.15
C TYR A 661 13.86 -77.61 -39.15
N ALA A 662 13.14 -77.47 -40.27
CA ALA A 662 11.79 -77.99 -40.43
C ALA A 662 11.69 -79.53 -40.36
N ASP A 663 12.80 -80.24 -40.54
CA ASP A 663 12.89 -81.70 -40.41
C ASP A 663 13.13 -82.19 -38.96
N GLY A 664 13.23 -81.24 -38.00
CA GLY A 664 13.48 -81.51 -36.59
C GLY A 664 14.97 -81.57 -36.21
N ALA A 665 15.90 -81.40 -37.15
CA ALA A 665 17.31 -81.24 -36.83
C ALA A 665 17.58 -79.89 -36.13
N VAL A 666 18.62 -79.85 -35.30
CA VAL A 666 19.09 -78.63 -34.63
C VAL A 666 20.60 -78.49 -34.76
N ASP A 667 21.06 -77.27 -35.02
CA ASP A 667 22.47 -76.87 -35.01
C ASP A 667 22.67 -75.95 -33.81
N LEU A 668 23.35 -76.44 -32.78
CA LEU A 668 23.56 -75.72 -31.53
C LEU A 668 24.88 -74.96 -31.58
N GLY A 669 24.81 -73.64 -31.43
CA GLY A 669 25.99 -72.78 -31.43
C GLY A 669 26.69 -72.72 -30.07
N GLU A 670 27.85 -72.05 -30.06
CA GLU A 670 28.56 -71.70 -28.83
C GLU A 670 28.45 -70.20 -28.54
N TRP A 671 28.74 -69.80 -27.30
CA TRP A 671 28.79 -68.40 -26.93
C TRP A 671 29.98 -67.70 -27.57
N GLN A 672 29.70 -66.65 -28.34
CA GLN A 672 30.67 -65.78 -28.99
C GLN A 672 30.68 -64.42 -28.31
N THR A 673 31.82 -63.72 -28.33
CA THR A 673 31.97 -62.36 -27.79
C THR A 673 32.15 -61.37 -28.95
N SER A 674 31.55 -60.20 -28.84
CA SER A 674 31.60 -59.16 -29.88
C SER A 674 31.44 -57.76 -29.29
N GLY A 675 32.01 -56.76 -29.95
CA GLY A 675 31.71 -55.34 -29.76
C GLY A 675 31.05 -54.66 -30.98
N ASP A 676 30.72 -55.43 -32.02
CA ASP A 676 30.11 -54.86 -33.24
C ASP A 676 28.63 -54.48 -33.01
N THR A 677 28.18 -53.38 -33.61
CA THR A 677 26.79 -52.91 -33.49
C THR A 677 25.82 -53.56 -34.49
N ALA A 678 26.30 -54.44 -35.37
CA ALA A 678 25.50 -55.19 -36.33
C ALA A 678 26.04 -56.60 -36.53
N LYS A 679 25.17 -57.61 -36.50
CA LYS A 679 25.52 -59.03 -36.66
C LYS A 679 24.55 -59.77 -37.56
N PHE A 680 25.10 -60.57 -38.47
CA PHE A 680 24.34 -61.59 -39.19
C PHE A 680 24.32 -62.88 -38.38
N VAL A 681 23.14 -63.49 -38.21
CA VAL A 681 22.94 -64.71 -37.42
C VAL A 681 22.19 -65.76 -38.23
N GLY A 682 22.49 -67.05 -38.04
CA GLY A 682 21.91 -68.14 -38.82
C GLY A 682 22.89 -68.78 -39.81
N GLU A 683 22.37 -69.26 -40.94
CA GLU A 683 23.19 -69.87 -42.00
C GLU A 683 23.83 -68.79 -42.88
N VAL A 684 24.86 -68.14 -42.36
CA VAL A 684 25.68 -67.19 -43.12
C VAL A 684 26.54 -67.98 -44.12
N THR A 685 26.26 -67.85 -45.42
CA THR A 685 26.98 -68.58 -46.48
C THR A 685 28.12 -67.74 -47.06
N GLY A 686 29.33 -68.30 -47.09
CA GLY A 686 30.51 -67.64 -47.67
C GLY A 686 30.67 -67.86 -49.17
N ALA A 687 30.17 -68.98 -49.71
CA ALA A 687 30.24 -69.34 -51.13
C ALA A 687 29.20 -70.42 -51.52
N THR A 688 29.09 -70.75 -52.81
CA THR A 688 28.27 -71.85 -53.35
C THR A 688 29.11 -72.75 -54.26
N LEU A 689 28.94 -74.08 -54.13
CA LEU A 689 29.46 -75.08 -55.06
C LEU A 689 28.36 -75.42 -56.07
N THR A 690 28.62 -75.29 -57.36
CA THR A 690 27.71 -75.72 -58.43
C THR A 690 28.42 -76.74 -59.32
N VAL A 691 27.89 -77.96 -59.37
CA VAL A 691 28.38 -79.06 -60.20
C VAL A 691 27.40 -79.28 -61.35
N GLU A 692 27.86 -79.13 -62.59
CA GLU A 692 27.12 -79.46 -63.80
C GLU A 692 27.23 -80.96 -64.11
N VAL A 693 26.11 -81.68 -64.10
CA VAL A 693 26.10 -83.12 -64.41
C VAL A 693 25.71 -83.31 -65.88
N GLN A 694 26.67 -83.74 -66.71
CA GLN A 694 26.54 -83.83 -68.16
C GLN A 694 26.41 -85.29 -68.63
N PRO A 695 25.21 -85.75 -69.02
CA PRO A 695 24.97 -87.14 -69.44
C PRO A 695 25.16 -87.39 -70.95
N ALA A 696 25.60 -86.40 -71.73
CA ALA A 696 25.60 -86.45 -73.21
C ALA A 696 26.37 -87.63 -73.84
N LEU A 697 27.29 -88.27 -73.11
CA LEU A 697 28.09 -89.40 -73.61
C LEU A 697 27.48 -90.78 -73.30
N LEU A 698 26.31 -90.83 -72.64
CA LEU A 698 25.62 -92.08 -72.36
C LEU A 698 24.99 -92.68 -73.62
N ASP A 699 25.37 -93.91 -73.95
CA ASP A 699 24.69 -94.71 -74.97
C ASP A 699 23.49 -95.45 -74.37
N MET A 700 22.30 -94.86 -74.53
CA MET A 700 21.05 -95.41 -74.02
C MET A 700 20.51 -96.60 -74.83
N THR A 701 21.17 -96.98 -75.94
CA THR A 701 20.88 -98.26 -76.61
C THR A 701 21.47 -99.44 -75.84
N ARG A 702 22.50 -99.18 -75.02
CA ARG A 702 23.18 -100.16 -74.17
C ARG A 702 22.65 -100.16 -72.74
N TRP A 703 22.28 -99.01 -72.21
CA TRP A 703 21.85 -98.82 -70.82
C TRP A 703 20.34 -98.54 -70.70
N ARG A 704 19.63 -99.33 -69.90
CA ARG A 704 18.20 -99.14 -69.57
C ARG A 704 17.98 -98.03 -68.54
N LEU A 705 18.87 -97.92 -67.56
CA LEU A 705 18.82 -96.91 -66.50
C LEU A 705 20.24 -96.56 -66.05
N VAL A 706 20.52 -95.27 -65.89
CA VAL A 706 21.73 -94.76 -65.25
C VAL A 706 21.34 -93.88 -64.07
N VAL A 707 21.84 -94.19 -62.88
CA VAL A 707 21.60 -93.41 -61.66
C VAL A 707 22.92 -92.78 -61.22
N VAL A 708 22.95 -91.45 -61.11
CA VAL A 708 24.10 -90.70 -60.63
C VAL A 708 23.74 -90.11 -59.27
N ARG A 709 24.50 -90.41 -58.24
CA ARG A 709 24.33 -89.85 -56.90
C ARG A 709 25.50 -88.95 -56.59
N LEU A 710 25.23 -87.71 -56.20
CA LEU A 710 26.23 -86.76 -55.70
C LEU A 710 25.97 -86.53 -54.22
N ARG A 711 27.05 -86.45 -53.43
CA ARG A 711 27.02 -86.27 -51.98
C ARG A 711 28.12 -85.31 -51.54
N HIS A 712 27.75 -84.24 -50.85
CA HIS A 712 28.68 -83.32 -50.19
C HIS A 712 28.43 -83.40 -48.68
N THR A 713 29.50 -83.48 -47.90
CA THR A 713 29.42 -83.42 -46.42
C THR A 713 30.14 -82.13 -46.00
N ASP A 714 29.40 -81.21 -45.38
CA ASP A 714 29.97 -79.98 -44.84
C ASP A 714 30.93 -80.34 -43.68
N PRO A 715 32.22 -79.97 -43.75
CA PRO A 715 33.22 -80.41 -42.78
C PRO A 715 33.06 -79.77 -41.40
N GLY A 716 32.36 -78.63 -41.27
CA GLY A 716 32.13 -77.96 -40.00
C GLY A 716 30.94 -78.52 -39.22
N THR A 717 29.86 -78.85 -39.93
CA THR A 717 28.59 -79.32 -39.34
C THR A 717 28.36 -80.82 -39.46
N GLY A 718 29.10 -81.50 -40.34
CA GLY A 718 28.83 -82.89 -40.74
C GLY A 718 27.56 -83.04 -41.58
N ARG A 719 26.90 -81.94 -41.98
CA ARG A 719 25.65 -81.97 -42.74
C ARG A 719 25.89 -82.55 -44.12
N VAL A 720 25.07 -83.52 -44.51
CA VAL A 720 25.16 -84.17 -45.81
C VAL A 720 24.10 -83.61 -46.74
N THR A 721 24.53 -83.09 -47.89
CA THR A 721 23.65 -82.75 -49.01
C THR A 721 23.82 -83.80 -50.10
N GLU A 722 22.73 -84.44 -50.53
CA GLU A 722 22.76 -85.44 -51.59
C GLU A 722 21.75 -85.10 -52.69
N LYS A 723 22.08 -85.39 -53.95
CA LYS A 723 21.14 -85.34 -55.08
C LYS A 723 21.32 -86.56 -55.96
N THR A 724 20.20 -87.15 -56.38
CA THR A 724 20.18 -88.28 -57.31
C THR A 724 19.62 -87.84 -58.65
N PHE A 725 20.38 -88.08 -59.71
CA PHE A 725 19.97 -87.92 -61.10
C PHE A 725 19.67 -89.29 -61.70
N GLN A 726 18.62 -89.39 -62.52
CA GLN A 726 18.22 -90.63 -63.18
C GLN A 726 18.02 -90.40 -64.68
N TYR A 727 18.73 -91.17 -65.49
CA TYR A 727 18.67 -91.09 -66.95
C TYR A 727 18.11 -92.40 -67.52
N THR A 728 17.10 -92.29 -68.38
CA THR A 728 16.48 -93.42 -69.11
C THR A 728 16.34 -93.05 -70.59
N ALA A 729 16.07 -94.02 -71.47
CA ALA A 729 15.85 -93.73 -72.89
C ALA A 729 14.68 -92.76 -73.17
N ALA A 730 13.78 -92.55 -72.19
CA ALA A 730 12.68 -91.59 -72.28
C ALA A 730 13.05 -90.18 -71.82
N THR A 731 14.22 -89.99 -71.18
CA THR A 731 14.66 -88.72 -70.60
C THR A 731 15.65 -88.02 -71.55
N PRO A 732 15.48 -86.73 -71.87
CA PRO A 732 16.49 -85.96 -72.59
C PRO A 732 17.83 -85.97 -71.82
N LEU A 733 18.93 -86.25 -72.51
CA LEU A 733 20.28 -86.22 -71.93
C LEU A 733 20.81 -84.78 -71.89
N THR A 734 20.18 -83.93 -71.06
CA THR A 734 20.57 -82.53 -70.85
C THR A 734 21.38 -82.35 -69.57
N SER A 735 22.30 -81.40 -69.57
CA SER A 735 23.04 -81.00 -68.35
C SER A 735 22.09 -80.46 -67.29
N GLU A 736 22.29 -80.84 -66.04
CA GLU A 736 21.53 -80.31 -64.90
C GLU A 736 22.48 -79.94 -63.74
N PRO A 737 22.35 -78.75 -63.15
CA PRO A 737 23.20 -78.35 -62.03
C PRO A 737 22.76 -78.99 -60.71
N TRP A 738 23.75 -79.23 -59.86
CA TRP A 738 23.59 -79.46 -58.43
C TRP A 738 24.32 -78.35 -57.66
N THR A 739 23.57 -77.57 -56.90
CA THR A 739 24.11 -76.45 -56.11
C THR A 739 24.08 -76.78 -54.63
N VAL A 740 25.20 -76.54 -53.94
CA VAL A 740 25.37 -76.73 -52.51
C VAL A 740 25.90 -75.43 -51.88
N PRO A 741 25.20 -74.83 -50.91
CA PRO A 741 25.73 -73.72 -50.13
C PRO A 741 26.90 -74.17 -49.26
N LEU A 742 28.01 -73.43 -49.27
CA LEU A 742 29.20 -73.72 -48.47
C LEU A 742 29.35 -72.71 -47.32
N ARG A 743 29.45 -73.21 -46.08
CA ARG A 743 29.86 -72.39 -44.92
C ARG A 743 31.33 -72.00 -45.01
N ASP A 744 32.18 -72.96 -45.41
CA ASP A 744 33.59 -72.74 -45.74
C ASP A 744 33.79 -72.72 -47.27
N ALA A 745 34.19 -71.58 -47.82
CA ALA A 745 34.40 -71.41 -49.26
C ALA A 745 35.47 -72.35 -49.85
N THR A 746 36.32 -72.95 -49.02
CA THR A 746 37.35 -73.91 -49.44
C THR A 746 36.84 -75.36 -49.49
N ALA A 747 35.70 -75.68 -48.88
CA ALA A 747 35.14 -77.02 -48.81
C ALA A 747 34.39 -77.44 -50.09
N LYS A 748 35.08 -77.47 -51.23
CA LYS A 748 34.45 -77.76 -52.55
C LYS A 748 34.36 -79.24 -52.91
N GLY A 749 34.91 -80.13 -52.08
CA GLY A 749 34.92 -81.57 -52.34
C GLY A 749 33.54 -82.22 -52.25
N TYR A 750 33.22 -83.12 -53.18
CA TYR A 750 32.04 -83.96 -53.14
C TYR A 750 32.37 -85.37 -53.63
N THR A 751 31.52 -86.34 -53.29
CA THR A 751 31.61 -87.71 -53.78
C THR A 751 30.49 -87.97 -54.78
N TYR A 752 30.79 -88.74 -55.84
CA TYR A 752 29.77 -89.22 -56.76
C TYR A 752 29.86 -90.73 -56.99
N GLU A 753 28.72 -91.33 -57.31
CA GLU A 753 28.58 -92.74 -57.65
C GLU A 753 27.63 -92.89 -58.84
N ILE A 754 27.99 -93.71 -59.82
CA ILE A 754 27.20 -93.95 -61.04
C ILE A 754 26.83 -95.44 -61.12
N HIS A 755 25.54 -95.74 -61.24
CA HIS A 755 25.02 -97.09 -61.42
C HIS A 755 24.35 -97.22 -62.78
N GLY A 756 24.95 -97.98 -63.69
CA GLY A 756 24.40 -98.36 -64.99
C GLY A 756 23.76 -99.74 -64.97
N TYR A 757 22.53 -99.84 -65.47
CA TYR A 757 21.78 -101.08 -65.64
C TYR A 757 21.53 -101.32 -67.13
N GLY A 758 22.20 -102.33 -67.71
CA GLY A 758 22.21 -102.66 -69.14
C GLY A 758 20.93 -103.33 -69.63
N VAL A 759 20.68 -103.24 -70.94
CA VAL A 759 19.53 -103.89 -71.59
C VAL A 759 19.63 -105.42 -71.64
N ASP A 760 20.86 -105.95 -71.56
CA ASP A 760 21.23 -107.37 -71.52
C ASP A 760 21.32 -107.95 -70.09
N GLY A 761 20.96 -107.15 -69.07
CA GLY A 761 21.04 -107.53 -67.66
C GLY A 761 22.40 -107.25 -67.00
N VAL A 762 23.38 -106.70 -67.74
CA VAL A 762 24.67 -106.28 -67.17
C VAL A 762 24.49 -105.12 -66.19
N LYS A 763 25.22 -105.12 -65.09
CA LYS A 763 25.27 -104.00 -64.13
C LYS A 763 26.68 -103.45 -64.05
N LYS A 764 26.83 -102.13 -64.10
CA LYS A 764 28.12 -101.45 -63.92
C LYS A 764 27.97 -100.38 -62.84
N VAL A 765 28.91 -100.35 -61.91
CA VAL A 765 28.98 -99.35 -60.85
C VAL A 765 30.33 -98.65 -60.94
N VAL A 766 30.33 -97.32 -60.90
CA VAL A 766 31.52 -96.47 -60.85
C VAL A 766 31.46 -95.65 -59.58
N GLY A 767 32.53 -95.73 -58.79
CA GLY A 767 32.66 -95.00 -57.52
C GLY A 767 32.35 -95.84 -56.28
N PRO A 768 32.26 -95.20 -55.10
CA PRO A 768 32.29 -93.75 -54.90
C PRO A 768 33.66 -93.12 -55.26
N VAL A 769 33.63 -91.99 -55.97
CA VAL A 769 34.83 -91.19 -56.33
C VAL A 769 34.71 -89.81 -55.68
N SER A 770 35.75 -89.35 -54.99
CA SER A 770 35.86 -87.98 -54.48
C SER A 770 36.47 -87.07 -55.54
N THR A 771 35.88 -85.91 -55.78
CA THR A 771 36.41 -84.88 -56.69
C THR A 771 36.01 -83.48 -56.23
N GLU A 772 36.64 -82.46 -56.81
CA GLU A 772 36.29 -81.04 -56.70
C GLU A 772 35.88 -80.44 -58.05
N ASP A 773 35.76 -81.28 -59.09
CA ASP A 773 35.44 -80.83 -60.44
C ASP A 773 34.03 -80.24 -60.52
N ILE A 774 33.88 -79.09 -61.16
CA ILE A 774 32.57 -78.43 -61.33
C ILE A 774 31.77 -78.98 -62.52
N LEU A 775 32.34 -79.91 -63.29
CA LEU A 775 31.68 -80.59 -64.41
C LEU A 775 31.86 -82.10 -64.26
N LEU A 776 30.78 -82.80 -63.98
CA LEU A 776 30.75 -84.26 -63.95
C LEU A 776 30.22 -84.80 -65.28
N VAL A 777 31.11 -85.30 -66.13
CA VAL A 777 30.73 -86.00 -67.36
C VAL A 777 30.40 -87.45 -67.03
N VAL A 778 29.18 -87.90 -67.38
CA VAL A 778 28.70 -89.25 -67.06
C VAL A 778 29.03 -90.20 -68.20
N GLU A 779 29.95 -91.14 -67.96
CA GLU A 779 30.38 -92.16 -68.93
C GLU A 779 30.30 -93.57 -68.32
N LEU A 780 29.80 -94.56 -69.08
CA LEU A 780 29.58 -95.95 -68.63
C LEU A 780 29.91 -97.02 -69.67
#